data_AF-A0A523JPF8-F1
#
_entry.id   AF-A0A523JPF8-F1
#
_cell.length_a   1.000
_cell.length_b   1.000
_cell.length_c   1.000
_cell.angle_alpha   90.00
_cell.angle_beta   90.00
_cell.angle_gamma   90.00
#
_symmetry.space_group_name_H-M   'P 1'
#
loop_
_entity.id
_entity.type
_entity.pdbx_description
1 polymer ?
#
loop_
_entity_poly.entity_id
_entity_poly.type
_entity_poly.pdbx_seq_one_letter_code
_entity_poly.pdbx_strand_id
1 'polypeptide(L)'
;MRQLSVQDLFFSVIATGLAALGSAAVAAEYRLVVELRPDQSQSHLEQITAEVFGAKAEVSPMFREIDPEDDPYALRNLYTVYAASGDASESPWDTAYQLRDRGDFLRVEPDYEDVLVDPTARALFCSKSIDDESTADPAWSLLAVNADQAWKLTPPENGKRFGEGVRVCHLDTGWSEHADLDAARLDLDNDYDILDEDDNAQDPLNYRGTRGHGTSTGSVIASSGGIGESGGTLPPGKITGMAPKATLVPMRSVKSVIQFLDSDVAKAVRRSVEASCDVISMSIGGRIFFGLERALMDALRHEVIPIAAAGNCVGFVVAPAVYDATVAAAASNVREVPWRGSSRGRSVDISAPGERVHVAWKKSPEDPSTNTARSDGTSYAAAYTAGAAALWIAYHGEQSIREAYGSGTRKDLFVEHLQRSAKTPDGWDSSKYGAGILDAAALLRSPLGRPDDSARTAVSPVPHLELLARVTGRDRDQLRARLQELFGADNFSAAIDRFGPELMHIAVHQPESMRSMLNTLAGDADSSATARRTARLALGQLGSKTLMQSLSDAEPDRHDSAQAEAKITQRVLLEIDRMQGTQRVLTEQTIRGKRVSLAEIYRSAGIELRIVEDQIDIPRADSVPLADLHALLNTNRSLTAEEGEWHVYMLVVSEDEDSPDTLGIMFDFGENDANDMPRESFAVFETAHRGMPGGVTREVLLTTAHELAHVFNLHHTDWDGSSFTRRATVESYSLTDTVRWRLSDASIEHFHSHPSRLVIPGTGNLPFGLITQDHADRHKSSPRENYSVVPDDTSNLNRRAAIDASAAVRTRLAAVNDVSAESPLRLRIETAKDVYIVGEAVSLTVAVVNTSDTLQDVIPLLSPEYGFLNVLIRGPNQDEFQPFKPPVLRGARMARLSRTLSPYDVMIDDARVFFSSGGWTFAAPGDYEIQATFPADTAFSSDIIRSETLLVTIEPPTTEPTKRASRLLFEKGGLRFGTEQGLYLYMGGGDHLSFGADRLRQLVRDFPQAAQADPAKVALANAALRPTTDQARGGKPEPRLDEAQQYLRGLRETENVPGVSLMRVQQRLIKELEADGRDAEARSLREDFADDLQKSKDLQFIDREILERGFE
;
A
#
# COMPACT_ATOMS: atom_id res chain seq x y z
N MET A 1 -23.83 -62.80 10.21
CA MET A 1 -23.95 -61.48 10.87
C MET A 1 -22.66 -61.18 11.60
N ARG A 2 -22.10 -59.99 11.36
CA ARG A 2 -21.03 -59.26 12.08
C ARG A 2 -19.62 -59.87 12.01
N GLN A 3 -18.78 -59.39 11.07
CA GLN A 3 -17.81 -58.28 11.20
C GLN A 3 -16.66 -58.58 12.18
N LEU A 4 -15.51 -58.95 11.61
CA LEU A 4 -14.19 -58.95 12.24
C LEU A 4 -13.58 -57.56 12.04
N SER A 5 -13.12 -56.92 13.13
CA SER A 5 -12.44 -55.61 13.07
C SER A 5 -10.93 -55.77 12.93
N VAL A 6 -10.39 -54.92 12.05
CA VAL A 6 -9.03 -54.87 11.52
C VAL A 6 -8.10 -54.15 12.51
N GLN A 7 -7.79 -54.77 13.65
CA GLN A 7 -6.85 -54.16 14.62
C GLN A 7 -5.59 -54.99 14.93
N ASP A 8 -5.48 -56.24 14.49
CA ASP A 8 -4.34 -57.09 14.86
C ASP A 8 -3.40 -57.47 13.69
N LEU A 9 -3.49 -56.80 12.53
CA LEU A 9 -2.65 -57.10 11.36
C LEU A 9 -1.75 -55.95 10.87
N PHE A 10 -1.46 -54.95 11.71
CA PHE A 10 -0.75 -53.73 11.28
C PHE A 10 0.60 -53.43 11.95
N PHE A 11 1.18 -54.34 12.75
CA PHE A 11 2.33 -54.00 13.61
C PHE A 11 3.67 -54.75 13.36
N SER A 12 3.89 -55.45 12.24
CA SER A 12 5.18 -56.21 12.09
C SER A 12 5.82 -56.32 10.70
N VAL A 13 5.52 -55.45 9.72
CA VAL A 13 6.22 -55.49 8.41
C VAL A 13 6.80 -54.15 7.92
N ILE A 14 6.54 -53.01 8.59
CA ILE A 14 7.12 -51.72 8.17
C ILE A 14 8.07 -51.18 9.25
N ALA A 15 9.15 -51.90 9.52
CA ALA A 15 10.25 -51.45 10.39
C ALA A 15 11.63 -51.50 9.71
N THR A 16 11.69 -51.72 8.38
CA THR A 16 12.96 -51.76 7.63
C THR A 16 12.87 -51.11 6.25
N GLY A 17 12.05 -50.08 6.09
CA GLY A 17 11.89 -49.33 4.84
C GLY A 17 11.48 -47.87 5.01
N LEU A 18 11.74 -47.29 6.20
CA LEU A 18 11.30 -45.94 6.60
C LEU A 18 12.49 -45.09 7.07
N ALA A 19 13.60 -45.17 6.35
CA ALA A 19 14.79 -44.33 6.55
C ALA A 19 15.35 -43.72 5.26
N ALA A 20 14.61 -43.80 4.13
CA ALA A 20 15.05 -43.28 2.83
C ALA A 20 13.98 -42.52 2.03
N LEU A 21 12.78 -42.32 2.58
CA LEU A 21 11.70 -41.55 1.93
C LEU A 21 11.02 -40.72 3.01
N GLY A 22 11.54 -39.51 3.19
CA GLY A 22 11.11 -38.61 4.24
C GLY A 22 11.96 -37.34 4.26
N SER A 23 12.23 -36.75 3.10
CA SER A 23 12.36 -35.28 3.09
C SER A 23 10.95 -34.75 3.24
N ALA A 24 10.68 -34.16 4.40
CA ALA A 24 9.48 -33.39 4.59
C ALA A 24 9.48 -32.30 3.51
N ALA A 25 8.48 -32.32 2.62
CA ALA A 25 8.09 -31.15 1.87
C ALA A 25 7.67 -30.10 2.90
N VAL A 26 8.64 -29.33 3.38
CA VAL A 26 8.37 -28.04 3.98
C VAL A 26 7.70 -27.26 2.86
N ALA A 27 6.47 -26.79 3.07
CA ALA A 27 5.85 -25.84 2.17
C ALA A 27 6.76 -24.59 2.14
N ALA A 28 7.67 -24.53 1.17
CA ALA A 28 8.61 -23.43 1.03
C ALA A 28 7.80 -22.18 0.64
N GLU A 29 7.88 -21.14 1.47
CA GLU A 29 7.09 -19.91 1.30
C GLU A 29 7.75 -18.93 0.31
N TYR A 30 9.03 -19.13 -0.06
CA TYR A 30 9.72 -18.39 -1.15
C TYR A 30 10.92 -19.17 -1.74
N ARG A 31 11.24 -18.91 -3.02
CA ARG A 31 12.43 -19.43 -3.72
C ARG A 31 13.40 -18.29 -4.07
N LEU A 32 14.70 -18.58 -4.03
CA LEU A 32 15.76 -17.70 -4.54
C LEU A 32 16.57 -18.47 -5.57
N VAL A 33 17.03 -17.78 -6.61
CA VAL A 33 17.98 -18.35 -7.57
C VAL A 33 19.33 -17.69 -7.37
N VAL A 34 20.35 -18.53 -7.18
CA VAL A 34 21.71 -18.14 -6.87
C VAL A 34 22.63 -18.56 -8.02
N GLU A 35 23.47 -17.64 -8.46
CA GLU A 35 24.59 -17.92 -9.35
C GLU A 35 25.90 -17.94 -8.57
N LEU A 36 26.54 -19.11 -8.56
CA LEU A 36 27.86 -19.29 -7.98
C LEU A 36 28.96 -18.75 -8.89
N ARG A 37 30.03 -18.23 -8.27
CA ARG A 37 31.29 -18.00 -8.97
C ARG A 37 31.94 -19.34 -9.35
N PRO A 38 32.77 -19.39 -10.41
CA PRO A 38 33.37 -20.65 -10.87
C PRO A 38 34.20 -21.42 -9.83
N ASP A 39 34.72 -20.74 -8.81
CA ASP A 39 35.51 -21.30 -7.71
C ASP A 39 34.70 -21.69 -6.47
N GLN A 40 33.40 -21.38 -6.44
CA GLN A 40 32.48 -21.70 -5.34
C GLN A 40 31.79 -23.04 -5.55
N SER A 41 31.46 -23.72 -4.45
CA SER A 41 30.81 -25.04 -4.45
C SER A 41 29.39 -25.00 -3.86
N GLN A 42 28.59 -26.02 -4.16
CA GLN A 42 27.27 -26.21 -3.53
C GLN A 42 27.37 -26.23 -2.00
N SER A 43 28.41 -26.85 -1.43
CA SER A 43 28.59 -26.88 0.03
C SER A 43 28.85 -25.50 0.64
N HIS A 44 29.52 -24.60 -0.10
CA HIS A 44 29.64 -23.19 0.31
C HIS A 44 28.27 -22.51 0.32
N LEU A 45 27.45 -22.74 -0.71
CA LEU A 45 26.07 -22.24 -0.75
C LEU A 45 25.23 -22.76 0.41
N GLU A 46 25.25 -24.07 0.67
CA GLU A 46 24.54 -24.70 1.79
C GLU A 46 24.95 -24.11 3.14
N GLN A 47 26.25 -23.88 3.34
CA GLN A 47 26.76 -23.25 4.56
C GLN A 47 26.20 -21.83 4.73
N ILE A 48 26.31 -20.98 3.71
CA ILE A 48 25.85 -19.58 3.80
C ILE A 48 24.33 -19.51 3.93
N THR A 49 23.60 -20.35 3.19
CA THR A 49 22.15 -20.49 3.31
C THR A 49 21.75 -20.88 4.74
N ALA A 50 22.45 -21.83 5.37
CA ALA A 50 22.19 -22.19 6.77
C ALA A 50 22.51 -21.05 7.75
N GLU A 51 23.49 -20.20 7.45
CA GLU A 51 23.77 -19.00 8.25
C GLU A 51 22.68 -17.92 8.12
N VAL A 52 22.12 -17.74 6.93
CA VAL A 52 21.09 -16.72 6.64
C VAL A 52 19.70 -17.17 7.11
N PHE A 53 19.32 -18.43 6.87
CA PHE A 53 17.97 -18.95 7.10
C PHE A 53 17.84 -19.96 8.25
N GLY A 54 18.95 -20.37 8.86
CA GLY A 54 18.98 -21.50 9.80
C GLY A 54 18.77 -22.86 9.11
N ALA A 55 18.42 -23.89 9.88
CA ALA A 55 18.23 -25.27 9.37
C ALA A 55 16.93 -25.48 8.54
N LYS A 56 16.33 -24.41 8.00
CA LYS A 56 15.02 -24.40 7.34
C LYS A 56 15.08 -24.04 5.85
N ALA A 57 16.19 -24.39 5.20
CA ALA A 57 16.36 -24.14 3.78
C ALA A 57 16.99 -25.34 3.06
N GLU A 58 16.53 -25.57 1.83
CA GLU A 58 17.00 -26.63 0.93
C GLU A 58 17.68 -25.98 -0.28
N VAL A 59 18.79 -26.56 -0.71
CA VAL A 59 19.56 -26.11 -1.89
C VAL A 59 19.52 -27.22 -2.92
N SER A 60 19.18 -26.89 -4.16
CA SER A 60 19.24 -27.83 -5.28
C SER A 60 19.82 -27.18 -6.53
N PRO A 61 20.52 -27.93 -7.40
CA PRO A 61 20.87 -27.45 -8.73
C PRO A 61 19.60 -27.07 -9.50
N MET A 62 19.63 -25.93 -10.18
CA MET A 62 18.47 -25.46 -10.96
C MET A 62 18.24 -26.33 -12.20
N PHE A 63 19.31 -26.74 -12.86
CA PHE A 63 19.30 -27.62 -14.03
C PHE A 63 19.92 -28.97 -13.70
N ARG A 64 19.31 -30.05 -14.21
CA ARG A 64 19.84 -31.41 -14.10
C ARG A 64 20.87 -31.65 -15.23
N GLU A 65 21.92 -32.40 -14.94
CA GLU A 65 22.83 -32.99 -15.95
C GLU A 65 23.39 -32.01 -17.00
N ILE A 66 24.17 -31.01 -16.57
CA ILE A 66 24.92 -30.12 -17.48
C ILE A 66 26.33 -30.68 -17.73
N ASP A 67 26.71 -30.82 -19.00
CA ASP A 67 28.08 -31.21 -19.39
C ASP A 67 29.09 -30.13 -18.95
N PRO A 68 30.04 -30.45 -18.05
CA PRO A 68 31.02 -29.48 -17.58
C PRO A 68 31.91 -28.87 -18.67
N GLU A 69 32.09 -29.58 -19.79
CA GLU A 69 32.95 -29.17 -20.91
C GLU A 69 32.16 -28.34 -21.95
N ASP A 70 30.83 -28.28 -21.86
CA ASP A 70 29.95 -27.63 -22.83
C ASP A 70 28.92 -26.65 -22.19
N ASP A 71 29.37 -25.85 -21.23
CA ASP A 71 28.53 -24.89 -20.47
C ASP A 71 29.06 -23.43 -20.51
N PRO A 72 29.03 -22.75 -21.67
CA PRO A 72 29.55 -21.39 -21.84
C PRO A 72 28.70 -20.32 -21.14
N TYR A 73 27.47 -20.66 -20.72
CA TYR A 73 26.56 -19.76 -20.02
C TYR A 73 26.44 -20.07 -18.51
N ALA A 74 27.27 -20.98 -18.02
CA ALA A 74 27.39 -21.37 -16.62
C ALA A 74 26.06 -21.82 -15.99
N LEU A 75 25.23 -22.56 -16.73
CA LEU A 75 23.97 -23.13 -16.24
C LEU A 75 24.20 -24.05 -15.04
N ARG A 76 25.33 -24.77 -14.99
CA ARG A 76 25.68 -25.64 -13.84
C ARG A 76 25.93 -24.87 -12.54
N ASN A 77 26.21 -23.57 -12.63
CA ASN A 77 26.45 -22.72 -11.48
C ASN A 77 25.16 -22.10 -10.92
N LEU A 78 24.00 -22.42 -11.51
CA LEU A 78 22.69 -21.92 -11.09
C LEU A 78 22.03 -22.90 -10.14
N TYR A 79 21.67 -22.40 -8.96
CA TYR A 79 21.06 -23.16 -7.88
C TYR A 79 19.76 -22.51 -7.42
N THR A 80 18.80 -23.33 -7.03
CA THR A 80 17.58 -22.88 -6.36
C THR A 80 17.72 -23.10 -4.86
N VAL A 81 17.38 -22.08 -4.08
CA VAL A 81 17.28 -22.13 -2.63
C VAL A 81 15.81 -22.04 -2.25
N TYR A 82 15.31 -23.04 -1.55
CA TYR A 82 13.96 -23.10 -1.00
C TYR A 82 14.03 -22.77 0.48
N ALA A 83 13.31 -21.75 0.95
CA ALA A 83 13.36 -21.35 2.36
C ALA A 83 11.97 -21.01 2.92
N ALA A 84 11.79 -21.18 4.23
CA ALA A 84 10.57 -20.82 4.97
C ALA A 84 10.59 -19.34 5.40
N SER A 85 9.44 -18.63 5.36
CA SER A 85 9.40 -17.19 5.69
C SER A 85 9.76 -16.98 7.15
N GLY A 86 10.85 -16.23 7.38
CA GLY A 86 11.00 -15.52 8.64
C GLY A 86 9.98 -14.38 8.68
N ASP A 87 9.49 -14.03 9.88
CA ASP A 87 8.49 -12.99 10.15
C ASP A 87 8.28 -12.01 8.99
N ALA A 88 7.08 -12.04 8.39
CA ALA A 88 6.61 -11.43 7.13
C ALA A 88 6.79 -9.90 6.94
N SER A 89 7.93 -9.34 7.34
CA SER A 89 8.26 -7.91 7.40
C SER A 89 9.45 -7.49 6.52
N GLU A 90 10.10 -8.44 5.83
CA GLU A 90 11.25 -8.17 4.96
C GLU A 90 10.95 -8.48 3.49
N SER A 91 11.41 -7.61 2.59
CA SER A 91 11.24 -7.74 1.13
C SER A 91 12.07 -8.91 0.59
N PRO A 92 11.55 -9.73 -0.36
CA PRO A 92 12.32 -10.82 -0.98
C PRO A 92 13.65 -10.37 -1.61
N TRP A 93 13.71 -9.12 -2.07
CA TRP A 93 14.94 -8.51 -2.60
C TRP A 93 15.99 -8.28 -1.52
N ASP A 94 15.61 -7.86 -0.32
CA ASP A 94 16.56 -7.67 0.79
C ASP A 94 17.20 -9.01 1.20
N THR A 95 16.39 -10.07 1.24
CA THR A 95 16.87 -11.43 1.48
C THR A 95 17.83 -11.90 0.38
N ALA A 96 17.51 -11.64 -0.90
CA ALA A 96 18.40 -11.95 -2.02
C ALA A 96 19.75 -11.23 -1.90
N TYR A 97 19.74 -9.93 -1.55
CA TYR A 97 20.98 -9.17 -1.34
C TYR A 97 21.79 -9.65 -0.14
N GLN A 98 21.14 -9.99 0.96
CA GLN A 98 21.80 -10.54 2.14
C GLN A 98 22.53 -11.84 1.81
N LEU A 99 21.87 -12.75 1.08
CA LEU A 99 22.45 -14.02 0.66
C LEU A 99 23.62 -13.78 -0.31
N ARG A 100 23.44 -12.89 -1.29
CA ARG A 100 24.48 -12.50 -2.26
C ARG A 100 25.73 -11.97 -1.57
N ASP A 101 25.57 -10.99 -0.69
CA ASP A 101 26.67 -10.28 -0.06
C ASP A 101 27.43 -11.16 0.94
N ARG A 102 26.70 -12.00 1.69
CA ARG A 102 27.31 -12.89 2.69
C ARG A 102 28.06 -14.05 2.06
N GLY A 103 27.55 -14.58 0.94
CA GLY A 103 28.19 -15.67 0.20
C GLY A 103 29.20 -15.22 -0.85
N ASP A 104 29.28 -13.91 -1.13
CA ASP A 104 29.99 -13.36 -2.29
C ASP A 104 29.58 -14.07 -3.59
N PHE A 105 28.27 -14.32 -3.76
CA PHE A 105 27.73 -14.94 -4.96
C PHE A 105 27.68 -13.94 -6.12
N LEU A 106 27.74 -14.44 -7.35
CA LEU A 106 27.78 -13.57 -8.53
C LEU A 106 26.46 -12.81 -8.71
N ARG A 107 25.34 -13.53 -8.57
CA ARG A 107 23.97 -13.00 -8.61
C ARG A 107 23.06 -13.79 -7.68
N VAL A 108 22.08 -13.10 -7.10
CA VAL A 108 20.97 -13.72 -6.39
C VAL A 108 19.72 -12.91 -6.71
N GLU A 109 18.67 -13.57 -7.17
CA GLU A 109 17.38 -12.95 -7.48
C GLU A 109 16.25 -13.75 -6.84
N PRO A 110 15.18 -13.09 -6.36
CA PRO A 110 14.01 -13.78 -5.83
C PRO A 110 13.17 -14.38 -6.96
N ASP A 111 12.65 -15.59 -6.73
CA ASP A 111 11.80 -16.35 -7.64
C ASP A 111 10.48 -16.68 -6.94
N TYR A 112 9.44 -15.93 -7.27
CA TYR A 112 8.12 -16.04 -6.66
C TYR A 112 7.05 -15.68 -7.67
N GLU A 113 5.86 -16.28 -7.51
CA GLU A 113 4.74 -16.06 -8.40
C GLU A 113 4.39 -14.56 -8.48
N ASP A 114 4.23 -14.05 -9.70
CA ASP A 114 3.96 -12.63 -9.95
C ASP A 114 2.64 -12.35 -10.65
N VAL A 115 2.08 -11.15 -10.47
CA VAL A 115 0.97 -10.66 -11.28
C VAL A 115 1.33 -9.33 -11.92
N LEU A 116 1.74 -9.37 -13.20
CA LEU A 116 2.22 -8.18 -13.93
C LEU A 116 1.13 -7.15 -14.26
N VAL A 117 -0.15 -7.57 -14.24
CA VAL A 117 -1.30 -6.70 -14.53
C VAL A 117 -2.44 -7.06 -13.61
N ASP A 118 -2.97 -6.05 -12.92
CA ASP A 118 -4.15 -6.19 -12.07
C ASP A 118 -5.33 -6.84 -12.84
N PRO A 119 -5.96 -7.91 -12.29
CA PRO A 119 -7.05 -8.61 -12.95
C PRO A 119 -8.24 -7.72 -13.31
N THR A 120 -8.53 -6.69 -12.50
CA THR A 120 -9.63 -5.76 -12.72
C THR A 120 -9.30 -4.80 -13.86
N ALA A 121 -8.10 -4.20 -13.85
CA ALA A 121 -7.59 -3.36 -14.92
C ALA A 121 -7.54 -4.12 -16.26
N ARG A 122 -7.09 -5.38 -16.24
CA ARG A 122 -7.14 -6.26 -17.40
C ARG A 122 -8.57 -6.48 -17.87
N ALA A 123 -9.53 -6.77 -16.98
CA ALA A 123 -10.93 -6.96 -17.36
C ALA A 123 -11.53 -5.69 -18.00
N LEU A 124 -11.20 -4.50 -17.51
CA LEU A 124 -11.65 -3.23 -18.08
C LEU A 124 -11.06 -2.92 -19.47
N PHE A 125 -9.76 -3.19 -19.67
CA PHE A 125 -9.05 -2.84 -20.91
C PHE A 125 -9.12 -3.92 -22.00
N CYS A 126 -9.09 -5.19 -21.64
CA CYS A 126 -9.07 -6.33 -22.58
C CYS A 126 -10.47 -6.90 -22.92
N SER A 127 -11.57 -6.51 -22.24
CA SER A 127 -12.91 -7.10 -22.49
C SER A 127 -13.64 -6.57 -23.73
N LYS A 128 -13.14 -5.50 -24.36
CA LYS A 128 -13.74 -4.91 -25.56
C LYS A 128 -13.11 -5.51 -26.82
N SER A 129 -13.56 -6.70 -27.20
CA SER A 129 -13.17 -7.32 -28.47
C SER A 129 -13.88 -6.65 -29.64
N ILE A 130 -13.27 -6.74 -30.82
CA ILE A 130 -13.90 -6.34 -32.07
C ILE A 130 -15.14 -7.18 -32.39
N ASP A 131 -16.20 -6.51 -32.84
CA ASP A 131 -17.38 -7.14 -33.42
C ASP A 131 -17.31 -7.04 -34.95
N ASP A 132 -16.96 -8.15 -35.59
CA ASP A 132 -16.74 -8.25 -37.02
C ASP A 132 -17.15 -9.63 -37.53
N GLU A 133 -18.06 -9.67 -38.51
CA GLU A 133 -18.63 -10.92 -39.05
C GLU A 133 -17.57 -11.81 -39.71
N SER A 134 -16.49 -11.23 -40.25
CA SER A 134 -15.38 -11.99 -40.84
C SER A 134 -14.70 -12.92 -39.84
N THR A 135 -14.75 -12.60 -38.54
CA THR A 135 -14.22 -13.47 -37.48
C THR A 135 -15.07 -14.73 -37.26
N ALA A 136 -16.25 -14.85 -37.88
CA ALA A 136 -17.08 -16.05 -37.78
C ALA A 136 -16.51 -17.24 -38.56
N ASP A 137 -15.72 -16.98 -39.62
CA ASP A 137 -15.03 -18.03 -40.38
C ASP A 137 -13.82 -18.55 -39.59
N PRO A 138 -13.76 -19.82 -39.17
CA PRO A 138 -12.63 -20.35 -38.40
C PRO A 138 -11.28 -20.31 -39.16
N ALA A 139 -11.29 -20.16 -40.49
CA ALA A 139 -10.08 -20.05 -41.30
C ALA A 139 -9.53 -18.61 -41.41
N TRP A 140 -10.25 -17.58 -40.94
CA TRP A 140 -9.91 -16.18 -41.19
C TRP A 140 -8.46 -15.84 -40.81
N SER A 141 -7.99 -16.37 -39.68
CA SER A 141 -6.67 -16.03 -39.13
C SER A 141 -5.53 -16.71 -39.91
N LEU A 142 -5.75 -17.90 -40.46
CA LEU A 142 -4.84 -18.55 -41.40
C LEU A 142 -4.76 -17.80 -42.74
N LEU A 143 -5.91 -17.33 -43.23
CA LEU A 143 -5.98 -16.54 -44.47
C LEU A 143 -5.29 -15.17 -44.30
N ALA A 144 -5.43 -14.55 -43.13
CA ALA A 144 -4.80 -13.26 -42.82
C ALA A 144 -3.26 -13.31 -42.90
N VAL A 145 -2.67 -14.49 -42.71
CA VAL A 145 -1.21 -14.74 -42.81
C VAL A 145 -0.82 -15.53 -44.06
N ASN A 146 -1.71 -15.66 -45.05
CA ASN A 146 -1.47 -16.36 -46.31
C ASN A 146 -1.02 -17.82 -46.16
N ALA A 147 -1.48 -18.53 -45.12
CA ALA A 147 -1.13 -19.93 -44.88
C ALA A 147 -1.62 -20.85 -46.02
N ASP A 148 -2.80 -20.59 -46.59
CA ASP A 148 -3.37 -21.35 -47.70
C ASP A 148 -2.49 -21.30 -48.96
N GLN A 149 -1.84 -20.16 -49.20
CA GLN A 149 -0.91 -19.97 -50.29
C GLN A 149 0.43 -20.63 -50.00
N ALA A 150 0.92 -20.54 -48.76
CA ALA A 150 2.16 -21.17 -48.32
C ALA A 150 2.12 -22.69 -48.52
N TRP A 151 1.00 -23.31 -48.15
CA TRP A 151 0.77 -24.76 -48.27
C TRP A 151 0.75 -25.28 -49.71
N LYS A 152 0.45 -24.42 -50.68
CA LYS A 152 0.44 -24.76 -52.12
C LYS A 152 1.86 -24.77 -52.71
N LEU A 153 2.83 -24.10 -52.08
CA LEU A 153 4.21 -24.01 -52.58
C LEU A 153 4.89 -25.38 -52.63
N THR A 154 5.68 -25.59 -53.69
CA THR A 154 6.55 -26.78 -53.81
C THR A 154 7.85 -26.52 -53.06
N PRO A 155 8.24 -27.39 -52.10
CA PRO A 155 9.49 -27.21 -51.38
C PRO A 155 10.71 -27.42 -52.28
N PRO A 156 11.85 -26.75 -51.99
CA PRO A 156 13.15 -27.05 -52.58
C PRO A 156 13.61 -28.48 -52.25
N GLU A 157 14.74 -28.89 -52.83
CA GLU A 157 15.38 -30.19 -52.58
C GLU A 157 15.64 -30.38 -51.06
N ASN A 158 15.28 -31.55 -50.52
CA ASN A 158 15.29 -31.90 -49.08
C ASN A 158 14.25 -31.18 -48.19
N GLY A 159 13.42 -30.32 -48.77
CA GLY A 159 12.31 -29.68 -48.08
C GLY A 159 11.04 -30.54 -48.02
N LYS A 160 10.18 -30.25 -47.04
CA LYS A 160 8.89 -30.88 -46.77
C LYS A 160 7.77 -29.83 -46.65
N ARG A 161 6.52 -30.27 -46.67
CA ARG A 161 5.35 -29.38 -46.56
C ARG A 161 4.73 -29.43 -45.17
N PHE A 162 3.93 -28.42 -44.84
CA PHE A 162 3.04 -28.39 -43.67
C PHE A 162 3.73 -28.52 -42.29
N GLY A 163 5.03 -28.26 -42.20
CA GLY A 163 5.80 -28.43 -40.95
C GLY A 163 6.21 -29.88 -40.66
N GLU A 164 6.09 -30.78 -41.63
CA GLU A 164 6.37 -32.21 -41.43
C GLU A 164 7.81 -32.47 -40.97
N GLY A 165 7.94 -33.20 -39.85
CA GLY A 165 9.22 -33.60 -39.27
C GLY A 165 9.83 -32.59 -38.30
N VAL A 166 9.21 -31.42 -38.11
CA VAL A 166 9.68 -30.40 -37.17
C VAL A 166 9.01 -30.60 -35.82
N ARG A 167 9.80 -30.53 -34.75
CA ARG A 167 9.33 -30.67 -33.36
C ARG A 167 9.21 -29.31 -32.69
N VAL A 168 8.04 -29.02 -32.14
CA VAL A 168 7.72 -27.78 -31.46
C VAL A 168 7.46 -28.09 -29.99
N CYS A 169 8.41 -27.78 -29.11
CA CYS A 169 8.19 -27.85 -27.68
C CYS A 169 7.25 -26.70 -27.27
N HIS A 170 6.12 -27.06 -26.68
CA HIS A 170 5.09 -26.10 -26.32
C HIS A 170 5.01 -25.94 -24.80
N LEU A 171 5.60 -24.86 -24.31
CA LEU A 171 5.69 -24.51 -22.90
C LEU A 171 4.43 -23.74 -22.53
N ASP A 172 3.53 -24.39 -21.80
CA ASP A 172 2.22 -23.85 -21.44
C ASP A 172 1.62 -24.61 -20.22
N THR A 173 0.30 -24.63 -20.07
CA THR A 173 -0.42 -25.35 -19.01
C THR A 173 -0.49 -26.87 -19.18
N GLY A 174 0.19 -27.40 -20.19
CA GLY A 174 0.10 -28.79 -20.60
C GLY A 174 -0.88 -29.01 -21.75
N TRP A 175 -1.34 -30.25 -21.93
CA TRP A 175 -2.24 -30.63 -23.02
C TRP A 175 -3.47 -31.37 -22.51
N SER A 176 -4.56 -31.36 -23.28
CA SER A 176 -5.78 -32.11 -22.97
C SER A 176 -6.35 -32.73 -24.23
N GLU A 177 -6.94 -33.92 -24.14
CA GLU A 177 -7.58 -34.58 -25.28
C GLU A 177 -8.64 -33.67 -25.94
N HIS A 178 -8.47 -33.41 -27.24
CA HIS A 178 -9.36 -32.57 -28.04
C HIS A 178 -9.31 -32.95 -29.52
N ALA A 179 -10.44 -32.90 -30.24
CA ALA A 179 -10.52 -33.27 -31.66
C ALA A 179 -9.71 -32.35 -32.59
N ASP A 180 -9.48 -31.11 -32.15
CA ASP A 180 -8.61 -30.11 -32.82
C ASP A 180 -7.13 -30.19 -32.39
N LEU A 181 -6.75 -31.20 -31.63
CA LEU A 181 -5.36 -31.47 -31.27
C LEU A 181 -5.14 -32.98 -31.30
N ASP A 182 -4.98 -33.50 -32.52
CA ASP A 182 -4.83 -34.93 -32.78
C ASP A 182 -3.66 -35.52 -31.98
N ALA A 183 -3.89 -36.63 -31.28
CA ALA A 183 -2.87 -37.37 -30.55
C ALA A 183 -1.70 -37.77 -31.46
N ALA A 184 -1.93 -37.99 -32.77
CA ALA A 184 -0.87 -38.28 -33.72
C ALA A 184 0.06 -37.10 -34.02
N ARG A 185 -0.25 -35.90 -33.51
CA ARG A 185 0.62 -34.71 -33.53
C ARG A 185 1.30 -34.45 -32.18
N LEU A 186 0.98 -35.21 -31.14
CA LEU A 186 1.59 -35.07 -29.82
C LEU A 186 2.70 -36.11 -29.67
N ASP A 187 3.87 -35.67 -29.23
CA ASP A 187 4.97 -36.53 -28.79
C ASP A 187 4.88 -36.69 -27.26
N LEU A 188 4.09 -37.68 -26.84
CA LEU A 188 3.87 -38.02 -25.43
C LEU A 188 4.97 -38.95 -24.88
N ASP A 189 5.93 -39.37 -25.71
CA ASP A 189 7.10 -40.11 -25.23
C ASP A 189 8.17 -39.15 -24.66
N ASN A 190 8.04 -37.85 -24.95
CA ASN A 190 8.96 -36.78 -24.53
C ASN A 190 8.24 -35.61 -23.85
N ASP A 191 6.95 -35.76 -23.51
CA ASP A 191 6.24 -34.72 -22.76
C ASP A 191 6.74 -34.68 -21.31
N TYR A 192 6.65 -33.51 -20.68
CA TYR A 192 7.17 -33.35 -19.32
C TYR A 192 6.40 -32.31 -18.52
N ASP A 193 6.10 -32.65 -17.27
CA ASP A 193 5.53 -31.74 -16.29
C ASP A 193 6.61 -31.22 -15.35
N ILE A 194 6.96 -29.96 -15.52
CA ILE A 194 7.96 -29.27 -14.69
C ILE A 194 7.42 -29.02 -13.28
N LEU A 195 6.09 -28.89 -13.13
CA LEU A 195 5.47 -28.52 -11.85
C LEU A 195 5.40 -29.70 -10.91
N ASP A 196 5.12 -30.88 -11.45
CA ASP A 196 5.00 -32.13 -10.71
C ASP A 196 6.24 -33.04 -10.88
N GLU A 197 7.21 -32.60 -11.71
CA GLU A 197 8.50 -33.24 -12.02
C GLU A 197 8.41 -34.67 -12.59
N ASP A 198 7.39 -34.94 -13.42
CA ASP A 198 7.16 -36.24 -14.05
C ASP A 198 7.02 -36.17 -15.58
N ASP A 199 7.03 -37.33 -16.24
CA ASP A 199 6.90 -37.47 -17.70
C ASP A 199 5.42 -37.50 -18.13
N ASN A 200 4.59 -36.59 -17.59
CA ASN A 200 3.16 -36.49 -17.93
C ASN A 200 2.66 -35.04 -17.92
N ALA A 201 2.79 -34.36 -19.06
CA ALA A 201 2.35 -32.97 -19.21
C ALA A 201 0.84 -32.80 -19.41
N GLN A 202 0.02 -33.81 -19.10
CA GLN A 202 -1.43 -33.71 -19.25
C GLN A 202 -2.00 -32.67 -18.28
N ASP A 203 -2.70 -31.68 -18.81
CA ASP A 203 -3.36 -30.63 -18.03
C ASP A 203 -4.51 -31.24 -17.22
N PRO A 204 -4.46 -31.24 -15.87
CA PRO A 204 -5.50 -31.87 -15.06
C PRO A 204 -6.79 -31.06 -14.99
N LEU A 205 -6.80 -29.80 -15.48
CA LEU A 205 -7.96 -28.90 -15.57
C LEU A 205 -8.72 -28.64 -14.26
N ASN A 206 -8.18 -29.06 -13.11
CA ASN A 206 -8.81 -29.02 -11.80
C ASN A 206 -8.11 -28.05 -10.81
N TYR A 207 -7.51 -26.98 -11.32
CA TYR A 207 -6.82 -25.95 -10.53
C TYR A 207 -7.30 -24.54 -10.88
N ARG A 208 -6.93 -23.56 -10.04
CA ARG A 208 -7.13 -22.13 -10.31
C ARG A 208 -6.02 -21.62 -11.23
N GLY A 209 -6.36 -20.93 -12.31
CA GLY A 209 -5.40 -20.45 -13.32
C GLY A 209 -6.00 -20.46 -14.72
N THR A 210 -5.14 -20.52 -15.74
CA THR A 210 -5.54 -20.46 -17.15
C THR A 210 -5.68 -21.85 -17.76
N ARG A 211 -6.50 -22.70 -17.15
CA ARG A 211 -6.75 -24.10 -17.55
C ARG A 211 -6.95 -24.28 -19.05
N GLY A 212 -6.39 -25.35 -19.61
CA GLY A 212 -6.54 -25.74 -21.01
C GLY A 212 -6.04 -24.71 -22.01
N HIS A 213 -5.19 -23.77 -21.57
CA HIS A 213 -4.62 -22.76 -22.46
C HIS A 213 -3.63 -23.40 -23.44
N GLY A 214 -2.79 -24.33 -23.00
CA GLY A 214 -1.86 -25.06 -23.88
C GLY A 214 -2.55 -25.86 -24.98
N THR A 215 -3.73 -26.43 -24.71
CA THR A 215 -4.56 -27.05 -25.76
C THR A 215 -5.09 -26.00 -26.75
N SER A 216 -5.54 -24.85 -26.26
CA SER A 216 -6.03 -23.75 -27.11
C SER A 216 -4.93 -23.23 -28.05
N THR A 217 -3.76 -22.90 -27.53
CA THR A 217 -2.61 -22.37 -28.30
C THR A 217 -1.98 -23.47 -29.17
N GLY A 218 -1.81 -24.68 -28.66
CA GLY A 218 -1.34 -25.84 -29.41
C GLY A 218 -2.19 -26.14 -30.65
N SER A 219 -3.52 -25.98 -30.56
CA SER A 219 -4.41 -26.15 -31.73
C SER A 219 -4.12 -25.17 -32.88
N VAL A 220 -3.69 -23.95 -32.55
CA VAL A 220 -3.28 -22.92 -33.53
C VAL A 220 -1.94 -23.25 -34.17
N ILE A 221 -1.07 -24.01 -33.48
CA ILE A 221 0.22 -24.44 -34.03
C ILE A 221 0.04 -25.61 -35.00
N ALA A 222 -0.60 -26.70 -34.56
CA ALA A 222 -0.42 -28.01 -35.19
C ALA A 222 -1.71 -28.82 -35.46
N SER A 223 -2.91 -28.25 -35.30
CA SER A 223 -4.14 -29.00 -35.64
C SER A 223 -4.12 -29.50 -37.10
N SER A 224 -4.37 -30.79 -37.31
CA SER A 224 -4.14 -31.54 -38.58
C SER A 224 -5.17 -31.32 -39.67
N GLY A 225 -6.04 -30.33 -39.55
CA GLY A 225 -7.05 -30.02 -40.56
C GLY A 225 -6.49 -29.40 -41.84
N GLY A 226 -7.34 -28.66 -42.53
CA GLY A 226 -7.00 -27.89 -43.73
C GLY A 226 -7.97 -26.72 -43.91
N ILE A 227 -7.79 -25.93 -44.97
CA ILE A 227 -8.70 -24.82 -45.30
C ILE A 227 -9.62 -25.26 -46.44
N GLY A 228 -10.93 -25.04 -46.29
CA GLY A 228 -11.93 -25.33 -47.32
C GLY A 228 -11.89 -24.33 -48.47
N GLU A 229 -12.29 -24.75 -49.68
CA GLU A 229 -12.29 -23.90 -50.88
C GLU A 229 -13.16 -22.65 -50.78
N SER A 230 -14.20 -22.68 -49.93
CA SER A 230 -15.14 -21.56 -49.71
C SER A 230 -14.94 -20.87 -48.34
N GLY A 231 -13.77 -21.05 -47.72
CA GLY A 231 -13.54 -20.70 -46.31
C GLY A 231 -13.84 -21.88 -45.37
N GLY A 232 -13.66 -21.68 -44.08
CA GLY A 232 -13.76 -22.72 -43.06
C GLY A 232 -12.60 -23.70 -43.03
N THR A 233 -12.66 -24.64 -42.08
CA THR A 233 -11.62 -25.64 -41.81
C THR A 233 -12.12 -27.05 -42.14
N LEU A 234 -11.20 -27.96 -42.42
CA LEU A 234 -11.45 -29.37 -42.77
C LEU A 234 -11.19 -30.30 -41.56
N PRO A 235 -11.77 -31.52 -41.56
CA PRO A 235 -11.53 -32.53 -40.51
C PRO A 235 -10.03 -32.83 -40.28
N PRO A 236 -9.63 -33.37 -39.11
CA PRO A 236 -10.47 -34.09 -38.14
C PRO A 236 -11.27 -33.22 -37.16
N GLY A 237 -10.91 -31.93 -37.03
CA GLY A 237 -11.57 -30.99 -36.12
C GLY A 237 -12.29 -29.83 -36.83
N LYS A 238 -12.55 -28.74 -36.09
CA LYS A 238 -13.14 -27.48 -36.57
C LYS A 238 -12.12 -26.33 -36.65
N ILE A 239 -10.85 -26.59 -36.33
CA ILE A 239 -9.74 -25.65 -36.32
C ILE A 239 -8.57 -26.31 -37.05
N THR A 240 -7.75 -25.51 -37.70
CA THR A 240 -6.53 -25.98 -38.36
C THR A 240 -5.36 -25.16 -37.87
N GLY A 241 -4.23 -25.81 -37.62
CA GLY A 241 -3.03 -25.17 -37.16
C GLY A 241 -2.23 -24.58 -38.32
N MET A 242 -1.31 -23.68 -38.00
CA MET A 242 -0.42 -23.07 -38.99
C MET A 242 0.53 -24.09 -39.64
N ALA A 243 0.99 -25.08 -38.88
CA ALA A 243 1.80 -26.21 -39.32
C ALA A 243 1.11 -27.56 -39.03
N PRO A 244 0.10 -27.95 -39.83
CA PRO A 244 -0.75 -29.12 -39.55
C PRO A 244 -0.03 -30.47 -39.43
N LYS A 245 1.23 -30.56 -39.89
CA LYS A 245 2.06 -31.76 -39.81
C LYS A 245 3.28 -31.63 -38.88
N ALA A 246 3.45 -30.51 -38.18
CA ALA A 246 4.43 -30.43 -37.10
C ALA A 246 4.04 -31.34 -35.94
N THR A 247 5.02 -31.73 -35.13
CA THR A 247 4.81 -32.50 -33.90
C THR A 247 4.97 -31.57 -32.71
N LEU A 248 3.97 -31.50 -31.83
CA LEU A 248 4.07 -30.79 -30.56
C LEU A 248 4.64 -31.71 -29.48
N VAL A 249 5.58 -31.19 -28.70
CA VAL A 249 6.06 -31.81 -27.47
C VAL A 249 5.53 -30.98 -26.30
N PRO A 250 4.48 -31.42 -25.59
CA PRO A 250 3.90 -30.63 -24.50
C PRO A 250 4.85 -30.51 -23.30
N MET A 251 5.05 -29.29 -22.81
CA MET A 251 5.82 -29.02 -21.60
C MET A 251 4.95 -28.24 -20.62
N ARG A 252 4.41 -28.91 -19.61
CA ARG A 252 3.62 -28.25 -18.57
C ARG A 252 4.56 -27.52 -17.62
N SER A 253 4.56 -26.19 -17.71
CA SER A 253 5.50 -25.33 -16.98
C SER A 253 4.82 -24.25 -16.14
N VAL A 254 3.52 -24.03 -16.32
CA VAL A 254 2.74 -23.00 -15.61
C VAL A 254 1.32 -23.47 -15.30
N LYS A 255 0.74 -23.02 -14.18
CA LYS A 255 -0.71 -23.13 -13.93
C LYS A 255 -1.46 -21.92 -14.50
N SER A 256 -0.78 -20.80 -14.65
CA SER A 256 -1.38 -19.54 -15.06
C SER A 256 -0.40 -18.77 -15.93
N VAL A 257 -0.82 -18.36 -17.12
CA VAL A 257 0.04 -17.54 -18.02
C VAL A 257 0.18 -16.08 -17.56
N ILE A 258 -0.51 -15.72 -16.46
CA ILE A 258 -0.40 -14.42 -15.80
C ILE A 258 0.35 -14.47 -14.47
N GLN A 259 0.65 -15.68 -13.96
CA GLN A 259 1.28 -15.90 -12.66
C GLN A 259 2.05 -17.22 -12.64
N PHE A 260 3.38 -17.12 -12.65
CA PHE A 260 4.27 -18.27 -12.65
C PHE A 260 5.67 -17.91 -12.11
N LEU A 261 6.51 -18.93 -12.02
CA LEU A 261 7.91 -18.85 -11.59
C LEU A 261 8.82 -18.94 -12.81
N ASP A 262 9.70 -17.95 -12.97
CA ASP A 262 10.55 -17.85 -14.15
C ASP A 262 11.61 -18.98 -14.19
N SER A 263 11.95 -19.56 -13.03
CA SER A 263 12.84 -20.72 -12.95
C SER A 263 12.25 -21.98 -13.57
N ASP A 264 10.95 -22.20 -13.43
CA ASP A 264 10.27 -23.39 -13.97
C ASP A 264 10.18 -23.29 -15.50
N VAL A 265 9.96 -22.09 -16.05
CA VAL A 265 10.02 -21.85 -17.50
C VAL A 265 11.45 -22.08 -18.03
N ALA A 266 12.49 -21.64 -17.30
CA ALA A 266 13.87 -21.86 -17.69
C ALA A 266 14.22 -23.36 -17.74
N LYS A 267 13.78 -24.14 -16.75
CA LYS A 267 13.90 -25.62 -16.77
C LYS A 267 13.20 -26.23 -17.98
N ALA A 268 12.01 -25.74 -18.32
CA ALA A 268 11.26 -26.21 -19.48
C ALA A 268 11.99 -25.91 -20.81
N VAL A 269 12.66 -24.76 -20.92
CA VAL A 269 13.53 -24.44 -22.07
C VAL A 269 14.68 -25.43 -22.16
N ARG A 270 15.35 -25.74 -21.04
CA ARG A 270 16.42 -26.74 -21.03
C ARG A 270 15.91 -28.14 -21.40
N ARG A 271 14.77 -28.56 -20.87
CA ARG A 271 14.11 -29.81 -21.26
C ARG A 271 13.77 -29.87 -22.74
N SER A 272 13.47 -28.74 -23.37
CA SER A 272 13.22 -28.68 -24.81
C SER A 272 14.46 -28.97 -25.66
N VAL A 273 15.64 -28.57 -25.18
CA VAL A 273 16.92 -28.91 -25.82
C VAL A 273 17.20 -30.40 -25.68
N GLU A 274 17.01 -30.97 -24.49
CA GLU A 274 17.15 -32.42 -24.23
C GLU A 274 16.19 -33.24 -25.09
N ALA A 275 14.96 -32.75 -25.21
CA ALA A 275 13.94 -33.32 -26.08
C ALA A 275 14.23 -33.06 -27.57
N SER A 276 15.35 -32.45 -27.97
CA SER A 276 15.72 -32.21 -29.38
C SER A 276 14.61 -31.51 -30.19
N CYS A 277 14.01 -30.47 -29.61
CA CYS A 277 13.03 -29.63 -30.28
C CYS A 277 13.70 -28.61 -31.22
N ASP A 278 13.03 -28.28 -32.33
CA ASP A 278 13.50 -27.28 -33.28
C ASP A 278 12.99 -25.87 -32.97
N VAL A 279 11.80 -25.81 -32.37
CA VAL A 279 11.09 -24.57 -32.03
C VAL A 279 10.58 -24.69 -30.60
N ILE A 280 10.68 -23.60 -29.84
CA ILE A 280 10.04 -23.46 -28.54
C ILE A 280 8.93 -22.42 -28.68
N SER A 281 7.70 -22.79 -28.33
CA SER A 281 6.54 -21.89 -28.30
C SER A 281 6.14 -21.61 -26.85
N MET A 282 6.30 -20.35 -26.43
CA MET A 282 5.98 -19.87 -25.08
C MET A 282 4.84 -18.85 -25.13
N SER A 283 3.64 -19.28 -24.76
CA SER A 283 2.48 -18.38 -24.66
C SER A 283 2.31 -17.86 -23.23
N ILE A 284 3.42 -17.38 -22.67
CA ILE A 284 3.65 -17.09 -21.26
C ILE A 284 4.31 -15.71 -21.14
N GLY A 285 4.03 -14.94 -20.09
CA GLY A 285 4.57 -13.60 -19.88
C GLY A 285 4.91 -13.27 -18.43
N GLY A 286 6.19 -13.03 -18.13
CA GLY A 286 6.74 -13.02 -16.77
C GLY A 286 7.75 -11.91 -16.52
N ARG A 287 8.46 -12.00 -15.39
CA ARG A 287 9.48 -11.02 -15.02
C ARG A 287 10.76 -11.29 -15.80
N ILE A 288 11.58 -10.27 -15.89
CA ILE A 288 12.93 -10.42 -16.39
C ILE A 288 13.74 -11.17 -15.33
N PHE A 289 14.27 -12.32 -15.71
CA PHE A 289 14.99 -13.24 -14.85
C PHE A 289 16.21 -13.81 -15.59
N PHE A 290 17.39 -13.67 -14.99
CA PHE A 290 18.65 -13.99 -15.66
C PHE A 290 18.81 -15.48 -16.02
N GLY A 291 18.24 -16.39 -15.22
CA GLY A 291 18.32 -17.83 -15.47
C GLY A 291 17.57 -18.25 -16.74
N LEU A 292 16.42 -17.62 -17.01
CA LEU A 292 15.63 -17.87 -18.21
C LEU A 292 16.34 -17.37 -19.47
N GLU A 293 16.92 -16.17 -19.43
CA GLU A 293 17.70 -15.64 -20.55
C GLU A 293 18.85 -16.58 -20.94
N ARG A 294 19.59 -17.09 -19.96
CA ARG A 294 20.70 -18.04 -20.21
C ARG A 294 20.23 -19.37 -20.79
N ALA A 295 19.12 -19.90 -20.29
CA ALA A 295 18.53 -21.12 -20.85
C ALA A 295 18.12 -20.91 -22.32
N LEU A 296 17.58 -19.74 -22.67
CA LEU A 296 17.22 -19.39 -24.05
C LEU A 296 18.46 -19.24 -24.95
N MET A 297 19.53 -18.63 -24.43
CA MET A 297 20.81 -18.51 -25.14
C MET A 297 21.46 -19.89 -25.37
N ASP A 298 21.35 -20.80 -24.41
CA ASP A 298 21.74 -22.20 -24.58
C ASP A 298 20.91 -22.90 -25.65
N ALA A 299 19.59 -22.68 -25.67
CA ALA A 299 18.71 -23.24 -26.70
C ALA A 299 19.07 -22.74 -28.11
N LEU A 300 19.39 -21.46 -28.29
CA LEU A 300 19.85 -20.92 -29.58
C LEU A 300 21.12 -21.60 -30.10
N ARG A 301 22.06 -21.91 -29.20
CA ARG A 301 23.29 -22.63 -29.53
C ARG A 301 23.02 -24.07 -29.99
N HIS A 302 21.96 -24.68 -29.47
CA HIS A 302 21.44 -25.96 -29.91
C HIS A 302 20.49 -25.84 -31.12
N GLU A 303 20.56 -24.71 -31.84
CA GLU A 303 19.79 -24.43 -33.07
C GLU A 303 18.26 -24.40 -32.87
N VAL A 304 17.78 -24.25 -31.63
CA VAL A 304 16.35 -24.13 -31.33
C VAL A 304 15.91 -22.68 -31.55
N ILE A 305 14.70 -22.45 -32.09
CA ILE A 305 14.12 -21.10 -32.25
C ILE A 305 13.10 -20.84 -31.12
N PRO A 306 13.40 -19.99 -30.12
CA PRO A 306 12.45 -19.62 -29.08
C PRO A 306 11.52 -18.50 -29.54
N ILE A 307 10.22 -18.65 -29.32
CA ILE A 307 9.18 -17.71 -29.75
C ILE A 307 8.24 -17.46 -28.57
N ALA A 308 7.96 -16.20 -28.29
CA ALA A 308 7.13 -15.82 -27.13
C ALA A 308 6.12 -14.72 -27.41
N ALA A 309 5.03 -14.76 -26.64
CA ALA A 309 3.99 -13.75 -26.66
C ALA A 309 4.49 -12.41 -26.10
N ALA A 310 4.21 -11.30 -26.79
CA ALA A 310 4.66 -9.97 -26.35
C ALA A 310 4.01 -9.51 -25.03
N GLY A 311 2.84 -10.05 -24.66
CA GLY A 311 2.13 -9.74 -23.42
C GLY A 311 0.73 -9.15 -23.66
N ASN A 312 -0.18 -9.37 -22.71
CA ASN A 312 -1.61 -9.00 -22.85
C ASN A 312 -2.00 -7.92 -21.83
N CYS A 313 -2.40 -6.74 -22.31
CA CYS A 313 -2.82 -5.58 -21.51
C CYS A 313 -1.74 -5.07 -20.52
N VAL A 314 -0.46 -5.37 -20.78
CA VAL A 314 0.68 -4.92 -19.95
C VAL A 314 1.23 -3.58 -20.46
N GLY A 315 1.26 -3.40 -21.79
CA GLY A 315 1.67 -2.15 -22.44
C GLY A 315 3.14 -2.09 -22.86
N PHE A 316 3.98 -2.99 -22.36
CA PHE A 316 5.38 -3.21 -22.76
C PHE A 316 5.64 -4.70 -23.00
N VAL A 317 6.72 -5.03 -23.73
CA VAL A 317 7.07 -6.43 -24.04
C VAL A 317 7.61 -7.14 -22.79
N VAL A 318 6.95 -8.22 -22.37
CA VAL A 318 7.31 -9.02 -21.17
C VAL A 318 8.37 -10.08 -21.46
N ALA A 319 8.99 -10.66 -20.43
CA ALA A 319 9.84 -11.83 -20.61
C ALA A 319 8.99 -13.08 -20.91
N PRO A 320 9.48 -14.05 -21.71
CA PRO A 320 10.79 -14.07 -22.37
C PRO A 320 10.87 -13.30 -23.70
N ALA A 321 9.76 -12.72 -24.18
CA ALA A 321 9.71 -12.00 -25.45
C ALA A 321 10.63 -10.75 -25.49
N VAL A 322 10.98 -10.18 -24.35
CA VAL A 322 11.86 -8.99 -24.30
C VAL A 322 13.33 -9.29 -24.64
N TYR A 323 13.77 -10.55 -24.55
CA TYR A 323 15.15 -10.96 -24.76
C TYR A 323 15.50 -11.08 -26.24
N ASP A 324 16.74 -10.70 -26.60
CA ASP A 324 17.25 -10.87 -27.97
C ASP A 324 17.33 -12.35 -28.39
N ALA A 325 17.39 -13.26 -27.42
CA ALA A 325 17.37 -14.70 -27.67
C ALA A 325 16.01 -15.24 -28.13
N THR A 326 14.93 -14.45 -28.02
CA THR A 326 13.56 -14.86 -28.30
C THR A 326 13.01 -14.10 -29.50
N VAL A 327 12.08 -14.70 -30.25
CA VAL A 327 11.26 -13.99 -31.25
C VAL A 327 9.99 -13.48 -30.56
N ALA A 328 9.77 -12.17 -30.56
CA ALA A 328 8.62 -11.56 -29.90
C ALA A 328 7.44 -11.35 -30.86
N ALA A 329 6.28 -11.90 -30.50
CA ALA A 329 5.07 -11.81 -31.30
C ALA A 329 3.99 -10.91 -30.65
N ALA A 330 3.67 -9.79 -31.31
CA ALA A 330 2.53 -8.95 -30.97
C ALA A 330 1.26 -9.41 -31.73
N ALA A 331 0.09 -8.98 -31.27
CA ALA A 331 -1.19 -9.41 -31.83
C ALA A 331 -1.80 -8.37 -32.76
N SER A 332 -2.36 -8.83 -33.88
CA SER A 332 -3.22 -8.08 -34.79
C SER A 332 -4.62 -8.70 -34.85
N ASN A 333 -5.53 -8.03 -35.55
CA ASN A 333 -6.89 -8.51 -35.76
C ASN A 333 -7.24 -8.66 -37.24
N VAL A 334 -8.49 -9.07 -37.51
CA VAL A 334 -9.00 -9.32 -38.87
C VAL A 334 -9.00 -8.08 -39.78
N ARG A 335 -8.96 -6.87 -39.20
CA ARG A 335 -8.87 -5.60 -39.93
C ARG A 335 -7.42 -5.18 -40.21
N GLU A 336 -6.47 -6.07 -39.97
CA GLU A 336 -5.03 -5.83 -40.18
C GLU A 336 -4.46 -4.68 -39.35
N VAL A 337 -5.07 -4.39 -38.19
CA VAL A 337 -4.53 -3.42 -37.24
C VAL A 337 -4.07 -4.13 -35.96
N PRO A 338 -3.13 -3.54 -35.19
CA PRO A 338 -2.74 -4.09 -33.90
C PRO A 338 -3.93 -4.24 -32.95
N TRP A 339 -4.00 -5.37 -32.25
CA TRP A 339 -5.00 -5.58 -31.20
C TRP A 339 -4.75 -4.60 -30.06
N ARG A 340 -5.81 -3.96 -29.57
CA ARG A 340 -5.73 -2.98 -28.49
C ARG A 340 -5.10 -3.54 -27.22
N GLY A 341 -5.33 -4.83 -26.93
CA GLY A 341 -4.75 -5.53 -25.79
C GLY A 341 -3.31 -5.99 -26.00
N SER A 342 -2.73 -5.81 -27.19
CA SER A 342 -1.35 -6.23 -27.45
C SER A 342 -0.36 -5.31 -26.75
N SER A 343 0.61 -5.93 -26.09
CA SER A 343 1.83 -5.22 -25.69
C SER A 343 2.68 -4.87 -26.91
N ARG A 344 3.59 -3.92 -26.72
CA ARG A 344 4.26 -3.19 -27.80
C ARG A 344 5.61 -2.65 -27.35
N GLY A 345 6.51 -2.44 -28.31
CA GLY A 345 7.82 -1.85 -28.07
C GLY A 345 8.87 -2.34 -29.07
N ARG A 346 10.09 -1.84 -28.90
CA ARG A 346 11.22 -2.11 -29.81
C ARG A 346 11.61 -3.60 -29.90
N SER A 347 11.24 -4.40 -28.90
CA SER A 347 11.56 -5.83 -28.86
C SER A 347 10.62 -6.65 -29.73
N VAL A 348 9.49 -6.10 -30.21
CA VAL A 348 8.55 -6.84 -31.06
C VAL A 348 9.20 -7.08 -32.43
N ASP A 349 9.39 -8.34 -32.81
CA ASP A 349 9.92 -8.70 -34.13
C ASP A 349 8.82 -8.70 -35.20
N ILE A 350 7.66 -9.26 -34.86
CA ILE A 350 6.55 -9.50 -35.78
C ILE A 350 5.20 -9.34 -35.07
N SER A 351 4.14 -9.09 -35.85
CA SER A 351 2.77 -9.30 -35.39
C SER A 351 2.09 -10.47 -36.12
N ALA A 352 1.17 -11.13 -35.45
CA ALA A 352 0.34 -12.19 -36.04
C ALA A 352 -1.10 -12.11 -35.49
N PRO A 353 -2.08 -12.79 -36.11
CA PRO A 353 -3.45 -12.80 -35.63
C PRO A 353 -3.56 -13.21 -34.17
N GLY A 354 -4.22 -12.39 -33.36
CA GLY A 354 -4.39 -12.62 -31.93
C GLY A 354 -5.68 -12.09 -31.32
N GLU A 355 -6.54 -11.40 -32.06
CA GLU A 355 -7.88 -11.01 -31.60
C GLU A 355 -8.94 -11.81 -32.37
N ARG A 356 -9.83 -12.49 -31.65
CA ARG A 356 -10.95 -13.32 -32.12
C ARG A 356 -10.50 -14.54 -32.93
N VAL A 357 -9.37 -15.13 -32.55
CA VAL A 357 -8.85 -16.37 -33.14
C VAL A 357 -9.68 -17.55 -32.66
N HIS A 358 -10.03 -18.48 -33.56
CA HIS A 358 -10.73 -19.72 -33.20
C HIS A 358 -9.76 -20.73 -32.62
N VAL A 359 -10.09 -21.29 -31.47
CA VAL A 359 -9.20 -22.13 -30.66
C VAL A 359 -9.94 -23.30 -30.03
N ALA A 360 -9.21 -24.40 -29.82
CA ALA A 360 -9.72 -25.54 -29.07
C ALA A 360 -10.11 -25.08 -27.65
N TRP A 361 -11.25 -25.51 -27.14
CA TRP A 361 -11.78 -25.02 -25.88
C TRP A 361 -12.15 -26.15 -24.93
N LYS A 362 -11.31 -26.34 -23.91
CA LYS A 362 -11.53 -27.30 -22.84
C LYS A 362 -11.01 -26.71 -21.53
N LYS A 363 -11.91 -26.21 -20.68
CA LYS A 363 -11.57 -25.50 -19.42
C LYS A 363 -11.85 -26.32 -18.18
N SER A 364 -12.63 -27.38 -18.29
CA SER A 364 -12.82 -28.38 -17.24
C SER A 364 -12.80 -29.81 -17.82
N PRO A 365 -12.61 -30.83 -16.98
CA PRO A 365 -12.68 -32.23 -17.42
C PRO A 365 -14.04 -32.61 -18.06
N GLU A 366 -15.11 -31.92 -17.69
CA GLU A 366 -16.48 -32.15 -18.18
C GLU A 366 -16.76 -31.50 -19.54
N ASP A 367 -15.93 -30.55 -19.98
CA ASP A 367 -16.11 -29.91 -21.28
C ASP A 367 -15.92 -30.92 -22.43
N PRO A 368 -16.84 -30.96 -23.41
CA PRO A 368 -16.69 -31.81 -24.59
C PRO A 368 -15.36 -31.58 -25.31
N SER A 369 -14.66 -32.67 -25.66
CA SER A 369 -13.40 -32.67 -26.44
C SER A 369 -13.56 -32.20 -27.91
N THR A 370 -14.62 -31.47 -28.23
CA THR A 370 -14.95 -30.95 -29.58
C THR A 370 -15.36 -29.47 -29.56
N ASN A 371 -15.24 -28.84 -28.39
CA ASN A 371 -15.65 -27.46 -28.16
C ASN A 371 -14.63 -26.49 -28.73
N THR A 372 -15.11 -25.40 -29.32
CA THR A 372 -14.26 -24.36 -29.89
C THR A 372 -14.77 -23.01 -29.44
N ALA A 373 -13.87 -22.04 -29.28
CA ALA A 373 -14.22 -20.68 -28.91
C ALA A 373 -13.40 -19.67 -29.73
N ARG A 374 -13.85 -18.42 -29.74
CA ARG A 374 -13.04 -17.28 -30.19
C ARG A 374 -12.37 -16.64 -28.98
N SER A 375 -11.07 -16.42 -29.06
CA SER A 375 -10.29 -15.87 -27.95
C SER A 375 -9.29 -14.82 -28.43
N ASP A 376 -8.84 -14.01 -27.47
CA ASP A 376 -7.97 -12.85 -27.68
C ASP A 376 -6.69 -13.00 -26.85
N GLY A 377 -5.53 -12.78 -27.46
CA GLY A 377 -4.22 -12.89 -26.81
C GLY A 377 -3.05 -12.88 -27.78
N THR A 378 -1.95 -12.25 -27.37
CA THR A 378 -0.61 -12.40 -27.99
C THR A 378 -0.09 -13.84 -27.95
N SER A 379 -0.64 -14.67 -27.05
CA SER A 379 -0.49 -16.13 -27.04
C SER A 379 -0.74 -16.76 -28.43
N TYR A 380 -1.80 -16.33 -29.12
CA TYR A 380 -2.14 -16.87 -30.43
C TYR A 380 -1.24 -16.34 -31.54
N ALA A 381 -0.77 -15.10 -31.42
CA ALA A 381 0.24 -14.56 -32.31
C ALA A 381 1.58 -15.31 -32.20
N ALA A 382 1.99 -15.66 -30.99
CA ALA A 382 3.16 -16.51 -30.73
C ALA A 382 2.96 -17.92 -31.33
N ALA A 383 1.78 -18.53 -31.14
CA ALA A 383 1.46 -19.82 -31.73
C ALA A 383 1.52 -19.80 -33.28
N TYR A 384 0.95 -18.78 -33.92
CA TYR A 384 1.07 -18.60 -35.37
C TYR A 384 2.52 -18.44 -35.83
N THR A 385 3.31 -17.67 -35.09
CA THR A 385 4.73 -17.46 -35.40
C THR A 385 5.54 -18.74 -35.22
N ALA A 386 5.23 -19.56 -34.20
CA ALA A 386 5.85 -20.87 -33.99
C ALA A 386 5.50 -21.88 -35.08
N GLY A 387 4.24 -21.92 -35.51
CA GLY A 387 3.86 -22.73 -36.67
C GLY A 387 4.50 -22.22 -37.97
N ALA A 388 4.69 -20.91 -38.14
CA ALA A 388 5.42 -20.38 -39.29
C ALA A 388 6.91 -20.75 -39.27
N ALA A 389 7.55 -20.75 -38.11
CA ALA A 389 8.92 -21.27 -37.95
C ALA A 389 8.99 -22.75 -38.31
N ALA A 390 8.02 -23.56 -37.86
CA ALA A 390 7.96 -24.97 -38.23
C ALA A 390 7.74 -25.19 -39.73
N LEU A 391 6.88 -24.39 -40.36
CA LEU A 391 6.73 -24.41 -41.82
C LEU A 391 8.03 -24.04 -42.53
N TRP A 392 8.72 -23.01 -42.07
CA TRP A 392 9.95 -22.51 -42.67
C TRP A 392 11.09 -23.54 -42.57
N ILE A 393 11.28 -24.15 -41.39
CA ILE A 393 12.26 -25.22 -41.17
C ILE A 393 11.96 -26.41 -42.09
N ALA A 394 10.72 -26.89 -42.08
CA ALA A 394 10.32 -28.00 -42.93
C ALA A 394 10.52 -27.69 -44.41
N TYR A 395 10.09 -26.51 -44.87
CA TYR A 395 10.10 -26.12 -46.28
C TYR A 395 11.51 -26.01 -46.83
N HIS A 396 12.43 -25.35 -46.14
CA HIS A 396 13.79 -25.17 -46.63
C HIS A 396 14.72 -26.36 -46.33
N GLY A 397 14.39 -27.15 -45.31
CA GLY A 397 15.20 -28.27 -44.81
C GLY A 397 16.37 -27.79 -43.94
N GLU A 398 16.64 -28.53 -42.86
CA GLU A 398 17.65 -28.18 -41.85
C GLU A 398 19.04 -27.95 -42.42
N GLN A 399 19.48 -28.79 -43.37
CA GLN A 399 20.80 -28.69 -43.95
C GLN A 399 20.98 -27.36 -44.71
N SER A 400 20.00 -26.99 -45.54
CA SER A 400 20.04 -25.73 -46.30
C SER A 400 20.06 -24.52 -45.37
N ILE A 401 19.31 -24.58 -44.27
CA ILE A 401 19.27 -23.53 -43.25
C ILE A 401 20.64 -23.43 -42.56
N ARG A 402 21.23 -24.57 -42.17
CA ARG A 402 22.56 -24.64 -41.54
C ARG A 402 23.67 -24.07 -42.42
N GLU A 403 23.60 -24.33 -43.72
CA GLU A 403 24.53 -23.75 -44.69
C GLU A 403 24.32 -22.23 -44.87
N ALA A 404 23.09 -21.73 -44.66
CA ALA A 404 22.73 -20.33 -44.90
C ALA A 404 23.01 -19.39 -43.73
N TYR A 405 22.73 -19.78 -42.47
CA TYR A 405 22.95 -18.86 -41.33
C TYR A 405 24.43 -18.68 -40.98
N GLY A 406 25.29 -19.56 -41.51
CA GLY A 406 26.74 -19.44 -41.43
C GLY A 406 27.24 -19.29 -40.00
N SER A 407 27.56 -18.04 -39.62
CA SER A 407 28.14 -17.71 -38.31
C SER A 407 27.16 -17.11 -37.28
N GLY A 408 25.91 -16.85 -37.69
CA GLY A 408 24.80 -16.51 -36.79
C GLY A 408 24.04 -17.74 -36.29
N THR A 409 22.84 -17.54 -35.77
CA THR A 409 21.96 -18.64 -35.31
C THR A 409 20.84 -18.94 -36.30
N ARG A 410 20.21 -20.12 -36.16
CA ARG A 410 18.99 -20.48 -36.89
C ARG A 410 17.88 -19.43 -36.70
N LYS A 411 17.75 -18.90 -35.47
CA LYS A 411 16.78 -17.86 -35.12
C LYS A 411 17.05 -16.55 -35.85
N ASP A 412 18.31 -16.11 -35.96
CA ASP A 412 18.65 -14.84 -36.63
C ASP A 412 18.25 -14.85 -38.10
N LEU A 413 18.57 -15.95 -38.81
CA LEU A 413 18.17 -16.12 -40.21
C LEU A 413 16.65 -16.17 -40.34
N PHE A 414 15.97 -16.89 -39.44
CA PHE A 414 14.50 -16.92 -39.43
C PHE A 414 13.91 -15.52 -39.22
N VAL A 415 14.41 -14.73 -38.26
CA VAL A 415 13.92 -13.36 -38.00
C VAL A 415 14.16 -12.44 -39.19
N GLU A 416 15.34 -12.49 -39.83
CA GLU A 416 15.61 -11.70 -41.04
C GLU A 416 14.56 -12.00 -42.12
N HIS A 417 14.30 -13.29 -42.35
CA HIS A 417 13.33 -13.75 -43.34
C HIS A 417 11.91 -13.35 -42.98
N LEU A 418 11.54 -13.51 -41.71
CA LEU A 418 10.24 -13.16 -41.15
C LEU A 418 9.96 -11.67 -41.30
N GLN A 419 10.92 -10.81 -40.95
CA GLN A 419 10.78 -9.36 -41.05
C GLN A 419 10.76 -8.87 -42.49
N ARG A 420 11.63 -9.42 -43.36
CA ARG A 420 11.69 -9.08 -44.78
C ARG A 420 10.42 -9.45 -45.55
N SER A 421 9.74 -10.51 -45.11
CA SER A 421 8.55 -11.05 -45.76
C SER A 421 7.24 -10.55 -45.15
N ALA A 422 7.29 -9.81 -44.05
CA ALA A 422 6.10 -9.32 -43.36
C ALA A 422 5.22 -8.45 -44.27
N LYS A 423 3.91 -8.61 -44.16
CA LYS A 423 2.93 -7.69 -44.73
C LYS A 423 2.87 -6.45 -43.85
N THR A 424 3.14 -5.26 -44.40
CA THR A 424 3.09 -3.99 -43.65
C THR A 424 1.88 -3.17 -44.10
N PRO A 425 0.76 -3.18 -43.34
CA PRO A 425 -0.41 -2.35 -43.64
C PRO A 425 -0.09 -0.85 -43.63
N ASP A 426 -0.90 -0.05 -44.32
CA ASP A 426 -0.78 1.41 -44.31
C ASP A 426 -0.90 1.96 -42.88
N GLY A 427 0.07 2.79 -42.47
CA GLY A 427 0.09 3.39 -41.13
C GLY A 427 0.61 2.48 -40.01
N TRP A 428 1.20 1.32 -40.34
CA TRP A 428 1.80 0.42 -39.37
C TRP A 428 3.00 1.04 -38.64
N ASP A 429 2.98 1.01 -37.31
CA ASP A 429 4.07 1.53 -36.47
C ASP A 429 5.09 0.41 -36.16
N SER A 430 6.09 0.29 -37.03
CA SER A 430 7.12 -0.75 -36.91
C SER A 430 8.01 -0.59 -35.68
N SER A 431 8.04 0.59 -35.07
CA SER A 431 8.77 0.82 -33.82
C SER A 431 8.08 0.20 -32.58
N LYS A 432 6.81 -0.18 -32.73
CA LYS A 432 5.96 -0.71 -31.65
C LYS A 432 5.46 -2.12 -31.88
N TYR A 433 5.19 -2.49 -33.12
CA TYR A 433 4.50 -3.75 -33.47
C TYR A 433 5.30 -4.64 -34.43
N GLY A 434 6.61 -4.40 -34.54
CA GLY A 434 7.51 -5.17 -35.40
C GLY A 434 7.33 -4.87 -36.88
N ALA A 435 7.99 -5.65 -37.74
CA ALA A 435 8.09 -5.36 -39.18
C ALA A 435 6.74 -5.32 -39.92
N GLY A 436 5.72 -5.96 -39.38
CA GLY A 436 4.40 -6.06 -39.99
C GLY A 436 3.62 -7.26 -39.44
N ILE A 437 2.60 -7.69 -40.17
CA ILE A 437 1.86 -8.92 -39.95
C ILE A 437 2.56 -10.06 -40.70
N LEU A 438 2.76 -11.21 -40.04
CA LEU A 438 3.29 -12.44 -40.63
C LEU A 438 2.62 -12.76 -41.98
N ASP A 439 3.43 -13.05 -43.00
CA ASP A 439 2.99 -13.59 -44.28
C ASP A 439 3.77 -14.88 -44.58
N ALA A 440 3.13 -16.02 -44.40
CA ALA A 440 3.79 -17.31 -44.53
C ALA A 440 4.15 -17.65 -45.97
N ALA A 441 3.37 -17.21 -46.95
CA ALA A 441 3.69 -17.49 -48.35
C ALA A 441 4.90 -16.68 -48.81
N ALA A 442 4.99 -15.41 -48.41
CA ALA A 442 6.16 -14.58 -48.65
C ALA A 442 7.39 -15.09 -47.90
N LEU A 443 7.22 -15.52 -46.65
CA LEU A 443 8.28 -16.12 -45.83
C LEU A 443 8.91 -17.33 -46.51
N LEU A 444 8.12 -18.30 -46.99
CA LEU A 444 8.65 -19.50 -47.66
C LEU A 444 9.27 -19.22 -49.04
N ARG A 445 8.80 -18.17 -49.75
CA ARG A 445 9.41 -17.77 -51.04
C ARG A 445 10.72 -17.02 -50.87
N SER A 446 10.98 -16.52 -49.66
CA SER A 446 12.16 -15.74 -49.31
C SER A 446 13.42 -16.61 -49.50
N PRO A 447 14.35 -16.25 -50.41
CA PRO A 447 15.55 -17.05 -50.62
C PRO A 447 16.48 -16.97 -49.40
N LEU A 448 17.03 -18.11 -48.96
CA LEU A 448 17.93 -18.19 -47.78
C LEU A 448 19.14 -17.27 -47.87
N GLY A 449 19.66 -17.01 -49.09
CA GLY A 449 20.87 -16.20 -49.32
C GLY A 449 22.15 -17.03 -49.37
N ARG A 450 23.30 -16.38 -49.63
CA ARG A 450 24.64 -16.96 -49.44
C ARG A 450 25.25 -16.30 -48.19
N PRO A 451 26.01 -17.03 -47.35
CA PRO A 451 26.55 -16.49 -46.11
C PRO A 451 27.46 -15.29 -46.39
N ASP A 452 27.23 -14.19 -45.67
CA ASP A 452 28.15 -13.06 -45.57
C ASP A 452 29.08 -13.31 -44.37
N ASP A 453 30.39 -13.18 -44.55
CA ASP A 453 31.42 -13.48 -43.53
C ASP A 453 31.50 -12.40 -42.43
N SER A 454 30.68 -11.35 -42.50
CA SER A 454 30.73 -10.24 -41.55
C SER A 454 29.91 -10.50 -40.28
N ALA A 455 30.68 -10.74 -39.21
CA ALA A 455 30.36 -10.56 -37.79
C ALA A 455 29.53 -11.67 -37.10
N ARG A 456 30.28 -12.69 -36.62
CA ARG A 456 29.95 -13.41 -35.39
C ARG A 456 29.82 -12.40 -34.26
N THR A 457 28.62 -12.23 -33.72
CA THR A 457 28.48 -11.69 -32.37
C THR A 457 28.03 -12.86 -31.51
N ALA A 458 28.84 -13.25 -30.52
CA ALA A 458 28.39 -14.22 -29.54
C ALA A 458 27.11 -13.69 -28.90
N VAL A 459 26.05 -14.49 -28.88
CA VAL A 459 24.83 -14.15 -28.15
C VAL A 459 25.26 -13.89 -26.71
N SER A 460 25.01 -12.67 -26.23
CA SER A 460 25.42 -12.20 -24.92
C SER A 460 24.17 -11.76 -24.16
N PRO A 461 24.14 -11.87 -22.83
CA PRO A 461 23.01 -11.40 -22.04
C PRO A 461 22.75 -9.93 -22.32
N VAL A 462 21.47 -9.54 -22.44
CA VAL A 462 21.10 -8.16 -22.70
C VAL A 462 21.45 -7.33 -21.46
N PRO A 463 22.21 -6.22 -21.60
CA PRO A 463 22.55 -5.39 -20.45
C PRO A 463 21.30 -4.88 -19.72
N HIS A 464 21.31 -4.86 -18.38
CA HIS A 464 20.16 -4.44 -17.58
C HIS A 464 19.62 -3.05 -17.96
N LEU A 465 20.50 -2.12 -18.34
CA LEU A 465 20.10 -0.79 -18.79
C LEU A 465 19.26 -0.84 -20.08
N GLU A 466 19.60 -1.74 -21.01
CA GLU A 466 18.86 -1.90 -22.26
C GLU A 466 17.50 -2.56 -22.01
N LEU A 467 17.45 -3.58 -21.13
CA LEU A 467 16.20 -4.19 -20.69
C LEU A 467 15.29 -3.19 -19.98
N LEU A 468 15.82 -2.37 -19.06
CA LEU A 468 15.06 -1.33 -18.39
C LEU A 468 14.56 -0.27 -19.38
N ALA A 469 15.34 0.07 -20.41
CA ALA A 469 14.91 0.97 -21.47
C ALA A 469 13.77 0.37 -22.32
N ARG A 470 13.79 -0.95 -22.58
CA ARG A 470 12.73 -1.68 -23.29
C ARG A 470 11.43 -1.69 -22.49
N VAL A 471 11.49 -2.05 -21.20
CA VAL A 471 10.33 -2.10 -20.30
C VAL A 471 9.71 -0.72 -20.07
N THR A 472 10.53 0.31 -19.85
CA THR A 472 10.04 1.67 -19.62
C THR A 472 9.62 2.40 -20.92
N GLY A 473 9.94 1.84 -22.09
CA GLY A 473 9.68 2.47 -23.38
C GLY A 473 10.46 3.77 -23.60
N ARG A 474 11.62 3.94 -22.96
CA ARG A 474 12.43 5.17 -22.99
C ARG A 474 13.69 5.05 -23.84
N ASP A 475 14.18 6.19 -24.31
CA ASP A 475 15.50 6.25 -24.94
C ASP A 475 16.60 5.82 -23.95
N ARG A 476 17.52 4.97 -24.42
CA ARG A 476 18.54 4.33 -23.58
C ARG A 476 19.53 5.36 -23.03
N ASP A 477 19.95 6.30 -23.85
CA ASP A 477 20.99 7.26 -23.47
C ASP A 477 20.43 8.32 -22.53
N GLN A 478 19.18 8.73 -22.74
CA GLN A 478 18.44 9.54 -21.77
C GLN A 478 18.29 8.79 -20.44
N LEU A 479 17.84 7.54 -20.46
CA LEU A 479 17.70 6.74 -19.24
C LEU A 479 19.04 6.60 -18.50
N ARG A 480 20.14 6.35 -19.23
CA ARG A 480 21.49 6.30 -18.69
C ARG A 480 21.84 7.58 -17.96
N ALA A 481 21.66 8.74 -18.60
CA ALA A 481 21.97 10.03 -18.01
C ALA A 481 21.21 10.24 -16.69
N ARG A 482 19.90 9.95 -16.67
CA ARG A 482 19.07 10.08 -15.46
C ARG A 482 19.52 9.14 -14.34
N LEU A 483 19.81 7.88 -14.65
CA LEU A 483 20.28 6.93 -13.65
C LEU A 483 21.71 7.22 -13.18
N GLN A 484 22.58 7.81 -14.02
CA GLN A 484 23.89 8.32 -13.60
C GLN A 484 23.77 9.52 -12.65
N GLU A 485 22.79 10.40 -12.86
CA GLU A 485 22.46 11.44 -11.89
C GLU A 485 22.01 10.84 -10.55
N LEU A 486 21.31 9.70 -10.59
CA LEU A 486 20.75 9.04 -9.42
C LEU A 486 21.79 8.21 -8.64
N PHE A 487 22.60 7.38 -9.29
CA PHE A 487 23.60 6.54 -8.62
C PHE A 487 24.98 7.18 -8.51
N GLY A 488 25.20 8.33 -9.14
CA GLY A 488 26.52 8.91 -9.33
C GLY A 488 27.25 8.26 -10.51
N ALA A 489 27.96 9.05 -11.30
CA ALA A 489 28.61 8.58 -12.53
C ALA A 489 29.64 7.47 -12.27
N ASP A 490 30.39 7.58 -11.17
CA ASP A 490 31.46 6.64 -10.81
C ASP A 490 30.91 5.29 -10.32
N ASN A 491 29.75 5.27 -9.68
CA ASN A 491 29.11 4.06 -9.14
C ASN A 491 28.06 3.45 -10.07
N PHE A 492 27.72 4.14 -11.17
CA PHE A 492 26.61 3.77 -12.05
C PHE A 492 26.67 2.32 -12.55
N SER A 493 27.83 1.86 -13.05
CA SER A 493 27.92 0.50 -13.60
C SER A 493 27.66 -0.55 -12.54
N ALA A 494 28.31 -0.44 -11.39
CA ALA A 494 28.13 -1.36 -10.27
C ALA A 494 26.69 -1.34 -9.74
N ALA A 495 26.07 -0.16 -9.70
CA ALA A 495 24.68 -0.02 -9.28
C ALA A 495 23.69 -0.66 -10.26
N ILE A 496 23.87 -0.49 -11.57
CA ILE A 496 23.00 -1.12 -12.57
C ILE A 496 23.20 -2.64 -12.61
N ASP A 497 24.43 -3.12 -12.44
CA ASP A 497 24.70 -4.56 -12.35
C ASP A 497 24.09 -5.16 -11.08
N ARG A 498 24.06 -4.41 -9.98
CA ARG A 498 23.53 -4.86 -8.70
C ARG A 498 22.00 -4.78 -8.60
N PHE A 499 21.43 -3.62 -8.94
CA PHE A 499 20.03 -3.28 -8.69
C PHE A 499 19.17 -3.28 -9.96
N GLY A 500 19.75 -3.46 -11.16
CA GLY A 500 19.02 -3.51 -12.42
C GLY A 500 17.77 -4.40 -12.41
N PRO A 501 17.84 -5.66 -11.92
CA PRO A 501 16.68 -6.54 -11.80
C PRO A 501 15.55 -5.96 -10.94
N GLU A 502 15.89 -5.40 -9.79
CA GLU A 502 14.93 -4.75 -8.90
C GLU A 502 14.33 -3.47 -9.50
N LEU A 503 15.13 -2.66 -10.20
CA LEU A 503 14.62 -1.48 -10.92
C LEU A 503 13.61 -1.87 -12.00
N MET A 504 13.83 -2.99 -12.69
CA MET A 504 12.86 -3.53 -13.64
C MET A 504 11.60 -4.02 -12.92
N HIS A 505 11.74 -4.73 -11.79
CA HIS A 505 10.61 -5.12 -10.96
C HIS A 505 9.74 -3.90 -10.57
N ILE A 506 10.36 -2.82 -10.08
CA ILE A 506 9.65 -1.56 -9.76
C ILE A 506 9.02 -0.96 -11.02
N ALA A 507 9.73 -0.92 -12.15
CA ALA A 507 9.21 -0.36 -13.40
C ALA A 507 7.94 -1.06 -13.90
N VAL A 508 7.84 -2.37 -13.65
CA VAL A 508 6.68 -3.18 -14.04
C VAL A 508 5.50 -2.97 -13.10
N HIS A 509 5.72 -2.97 -11.78
CA HIS A 509 4.66 -2.94 -10.78
C HIS A 509 4.17 -1.52 -10.46
N GLN A 510 5.05 -0.54 -10.65
CA GLN A 510 4.79 0.86 -10.32
C GLN A 510 5.24 1.78 -11.47
N PRO A 511 4.70 1.56 -12.69
CA PRO A 511 5.16 2.23 -13.90
C PRO A 511 4.99 3.76 -13.84
N GLU A 512 3.93 4.25 -13.22
CA GLU A 512 3.69 5.70 -13.06
C GLU A 512 4.66 6.34 -12.06
N SER A 513 4.98 5.65 -10.96
CA SER A 513 5.97 6.11 -9.98
C SER A 513 7.37 6.16 -10.60
N MET A 514 7.76 5.10 -11.32
CA MET A 514 9.02 5.05 -12.08
C MET A 514 9.07 6.15 -13.16
N ARG A 515 7.96 6.38 -13.89
CA ARG A 515 7.86 7.44 -14.90
C ARG A 515 8.01 8.83 -14.28
N SER A 516 7.33 9.08 -13.16
CA SER A 516 7.40 10.33 -12.41
C SER A 516 8.81 10.62 -11.90
N MET A 517 9.48 9.61 -11.33
CA MET A 517 10.86 9.69 -10.87
C MET A 517 11.81 10.06 -12.02
N LEU A 518 11.76 9.33 -13.14
CA LEU A 518 12.63 9.59 -14.29
C LEU A 518 12.38 10.96 -14.93
N ASN A 519 11.12 11.44 -14.91
CA ASN A 519 10.78 12.79 -15.39
C ASN A 519 11.25 13.89 -14.45
N THR A 520 11.30 13.63 -13.14
CA THR A 520 11.80 14.58 -12.13
C THR A 520 13.27 14.92 -12.37
N LEU A 521 14.05 13.96 -12.87
CA LEU A 521 15.46 14.13 -13.22
C LEU A 521 15.66 14.90 -14.55
N ALA A 522 14.60 15.33 -15.25
CA ALA A 522 14.69 15.88 -16.61
C ALA A 522 14.99 17.39 -16.75
N GLY A 523 15.20 18.12 -15.65
CA GLY A 523 15.41 19.58 -15.64
C GLY A 523 16.85 20.08 -15.88
N ASP A 524 17.03 21.39 -16.08
CA ASP A 524 18.33 22.05 -16.35
C ASP A 524 19.36 21.91 -15.22
N ALA A 525 20.66 22.02 -15.56
CA ALA A 525 21.81 21.69 -14.70
C ALA A 525 21.85 22.38 -13.32
N ASP A 526 21.28 23.59 -13.19
CA ASP A 526 21.19 24.35 -11.93
C ASP A 526 20.10 23.85 -10.96
N SER A 527 19.17 22.99 -11.43
CA SER A 527 18.09 22.36 -10.62
C SER A 527 18.47 20.97 -10.04
N SER A 528 19.71 20.53 -10.28
CA SER A 528 20.08 19.11 -10.25
C SER A 528 20.18 18.45 -8.86
N ALA A 529 20.44 19.18 -7.77
CA ALA A 529 20.60 18.55 -6.45
C ALA A 529 19.26 18.11 -5.84
N THR A 530 18.25 18.98 -5.86
CA THR A 530 16.91 18.69 -5.33
C THR A 530 16.20 17.63 -6.17
N ALA A 531 16.30 17.71 -7.50
CA ALA A 531 15.74 16.70 -8.40
C ALA A 531 16.33 15.30 -8.14
N ARG A 532 17.65 15.19 -7.98
CA ARG A 532 18.33 13.93 -7.60
C ARG A 532 17.87 13.41 -6.24
N ARG A 533 17.77 14.29 -5.25
CA ARG A 533 17.34 13.91 -3.89
C ARG A 533 15.89 13.41 -3.86
N THR A 534 14.99 14.05 -4.60
CA THR A 534 13.59 13.63 -4.75
C THR A 534 13.47 12.31 -5.51
N ALA A 535 14.24 12.15 -6.59
CA ALA A 535 14.23 10.91 -7.36
C ALA A 535 14.79 9.72 -6.57
N ARG A 536 15.88 9.90 -5.81
CA ARG A 536 16.46 8.88 -4.91
C ARG A 536 15.49 8.43 -3.83
N LEU A 537 14.77 9.39 -3.22
CA LEU A 537 13.74 9.09 -2.23
C LEU A 537 12.58 8.31 -2.81
N ALA A 538 12.05 8.78 -3.94
CA ALA A 538 10.96 8.11 -4.61
C ALA A 538 11.37 6.67 -4.91
N LEU A 539 12.57 6.45 -5.44
CA LEU A 539 13.06 5.10 -5.70
C LEU A 539 13.26 4.26 -4.44
N GLY A 540 13.77 4.85 -3.36
CA GLY A 540 13.99 4.17 -2.09
C GLY A 540 12.68 3.75 -1.40
N GLN A 541 11.57 4.44 -1.62
CA GLN A 541 10.25 4.04 -1.11
C GLN A 541 9.62 2.88 -1.91
N LEU A 542 10.02 2.72 -3.17
CA LEU A 542 9.52 1.69 -4.07
C LEU A 542 10.34 0.40 -3.99
N GLY A 543 11.61 0.50 -3.57
CA GLY A 543 12.57 -0.59 -3.53
C GLY A 543 12.87 -1.14 -2.13
N SER A 544 13.76 -2.11 -2.12
CA SER A 544 14.38 -2.76 -0.97
C SER A 544 15.16 -1.78 -0.10
N LYS A 545 15.33 -2.14 1.17
CA LYS A 545 16.16 -1.39 2.12
C LYS A 545 17.59 -1.25 1.61
N THR A 546 18.12 -2.31 0.99
CA THR A 546 19.46 -2.35 0.42
C THR A 546 19.64 -1.35 -0.74
N LEU A 547 18.67 -1.26 -1.65
CA LEU A 547 18.68 -0.25 -2.72
C LEU A 547 18.63 1.17 -2.14
N MET A 548 17.75 1.41 -1.15
CA MET A 548 17.66 2.71 -0.48
C MET A 548 18.99 3.11 0.18
N GLN A 549 19.68 2.17 0.83
CA GLN A 549 21.00 2.42 1.43
C GLN A 549 22.04 2.80 0.38
N SER A 550 22.13 2.05 -0.73
CA SER A 550 23.07 2.37 -1.81
C SER A 550 22.80 3.75 -2.45
N LEU A 551 21.54 4.16 -2.57
CA LEU A 551 21.18 5.49 -3.08
C LEU A 551 21.57 6.61 -2.11
N SER A 552 21.59 6.31 -0.81
CA SER A 552 22.02 7.23 0.24
C SER A 552 23.54 7.37 0.26
N ASP A 553 24.29 6.28 0.08
CA ASP A 553 25.76 6.26 0.02
C ASP A 553 26.30 6.93 -1.26
N ALA A 554 25.50 6.99 -2.33
CA ALA A 554 25.81 7.69 -3.58
C ALA A 554 25.65 9.23 -3.51
N GLU A 555 25.34 9.81 -2.33
CA GLU A 555 25.51 11.26 -2.10
C GLU A 555 27.01 11.58 -1.95
N PRO A 556 27.61 12.43 -2.81
CA PRO A 556 28.96 12.93 -2.54
C PRO A 556 28.93 13.69 -1.21
N ASP A 557 29.83 13.29 -0.30
CA ASP A 557 30.04 13.88 1.02
C ASP A 557 30.00 15.42 0.97
N ARG A 558 28.85 15.98 1.37
CA ARG A 558 28.75 17.32 1.92
C ARG A 558 28.48 17.28 3.42
N HIS A 559 28.77 16.15 4.08
CA HIS A 559 28.38 15.90 5.47
C HIS A 559 29.41 16.29 6.53
N ASP A 560 30.53 16.90 6.15
CA ASP A 560 31.47 17.53 7.10
C ASP A 560 31.31 19.06 7.22
N SER A 561 30.43 19.72 6.45
CA SER A 561 30.32 21.20 6.47
C SER A 561 28.97 21.76 6.94
N ALA A 562 27.99 20.92 7.30
CA ALA A 562 26.67 21.38 7.76
C ALA A 562 26.40 21.15 9.26
N GLN A 563 27.41 20.71 10.03
CA GLN A 563 27.47 20.92 11.48
C GLN A 563 28.06 22.30 11.85
N ALA A 564 28.07 23.24 10.92
CA ALA A 564 28.35 24.65 11.24
C ALA A 564 27.14 25.22 12.01
N GLU A 565 27.26 25.18 13.34
CA GLU A 565 26.53 25.97 14.35
C GLU A 565 25.29 26.74 13.83
N ALA A 566 24.11 26.09 13.88
CA ALA A 566 22.86 26.84 13.81
C ALA A 566 22.87 27.93 14.89
N LYS A 567 22.72 29.18 14.48
CA LYS A 567 22.67 30.31 15.41
C LYS A 567 21.46 30.13 16.32
N ILE A 568 21.69 30.00 17.63
CA ILE A 568 20.60 29.91 18.62
C ILE A 568 19.79 31.20 18.57
N THR A 569 18.51 31.06 18.22
CA THR A 569 17.53 32.14 18.16
C THR A 569 16.66 32.19 19.41
N GLN A 570 16.52 31.07 20.14
CA GLN A 570 15.67 31.00 21.34
C GLN A 570 16.17 29.95 22.35
N ARG A 571 15.98 30.22 23.66
CA ARG A 571 16.22 29.28 24.76
C ARG A 571 14.90 28.80 25.37
N VAL A 572 14.83 27.53 25.75
CA VAL A 572 13.63 26.90 26.34
C VAL A 572 14.01 26.01 27.51
N LEU A 573 13.39 26.24 28.68
CA LEU A 573 13.37 25.32 29.80
C LEU A 573 12.30 24.27 29.57
N LEU A 574 12.69 22.99 29.49
CA LEU A 574 11.78 21.85 29.56
C LEU A 574 11.85 21.23 30.96
N GLU A 575 10.84 21.47 31.79
CA GLU A 575 10.63 20.83 33.09
C GLU A 575 9.94 19.48 32.89
N ILE A 576 10.49 18.41 33.46
CA ILE A 576 9.95 17.04 33.35
C ILE A 576 9.63 16.50 34.74
N ASP A 577 8.36 16.20 34.97
CA ASP A 577 7.87 15.56 36.18
C ASP A 577 7.28 14.18 35.87
N ARG A 578 7.28 13.29 36.87
CA ARG A 578 6.83 11.91 36.67
C ARG A 578 6.18 11.29 37.89
N MET A 579 5.22 10.41 37.62
CA MET A 579 4.61 9.55 38.62
C MET A 579 5.61 8.51 39.19
N GLN A 580 5.41 8.14 40.44
CA GLN A 580 6.22 7.18 41.14
C GLN A 580 6.20 5.83 40.41
N GLY A 581 7.39 5.33 40.07
CA GLY A 581 7.52 4.05 39.39
C GLY A 581 7.14 4.05 37.91
N THR A 582 6.78 5.18 37.30
CA THR A 582 6.82 5.29 35.84
C THR A 582 8.28 5.35 35.37
N GLN A 583 8.52 4.89 34.15
CA GLN A 583 9.86 4.87 33.59
C GLN A 583 10.37 6.28 33.35
N ARG A 584 11.68 6.46 33.56
CA ARG A 584 12.36 7.71 33.22
C ARG A 584 12.31 7.91 31.71
N VAL A 585 11.88 9.09 31.25
CA VAL A 585 11.97 9.48 29.85
C VAL A 585 13.42 9.69 29.49
N LEU A 586 13.95 8.85 28.60
CA LEU A 586 15.31 9.01 28.09
C LEU A 586 15.33 10.15 27.07
N THR A 587 15.73 11.33 27.53
CA THR A 587 15.92 12.54 26.70
C THR A 587 17.20 12.48 25.85
N GLU A 588 18.04 11.49 26.11
CA GLU A 588 19.19 11.11 25.29
C GLU A 588 19.35 9.60 25.23
N GLN A 589 19.77 9.09 24.07
CA GLN A 589 19.98 7.66 23.83
C GLN A 589 21.13 7.43 22.87
N THR A 590 21.74 6.25 22.98
CA THR A 590 22.66 5.76 21.96
C THR A 590 21.92 4.78 21.07
N ILE A 591 21.63 5.19 19.84
CA ILE A 591 20.90 4.38 18.86
C ILE A 591 21.91 3.94 17.81
N ARG A 592 22.21 2.64 17.77
CA ARG A 592 23.20 2.03 16.87
C ARG A 592 24.58 2.75 16.91
N GLY A 593 25.04 3.10 18.11
CA GLY A 593 26.37 3.72 18.33
C GLY A 593 26.44 5.24 18.15
N LYS A 594 25.37 5.90 17.71
CA LYS A 594 25.28 7.37 17.63
C LYS A 594 24.50 7.90 18.83
N ARG A 595 25.03 8.92 19.51
CA ARG A 595 24.30 9.68 20.52
C ARG A 595 23.23 10.52 19.82
N VAL A 596 22.03 10.47 20.38
CA VAL A 596 20.87 11.22 19.94
C VAL A 596 20.25 11.83 21.18
N SER A 597 20.00 13.12 21.17
CA SER A 597 19.30 13.78 22.26
C SER A 597 18.16 14.67 21.77
N LEU A 598 17.14 14.82 22.62
CA LEU A 598 16.04 15.74 22.41
C LEU A 598 16.55 17.17 22.18
N ALA A 599 17.59 17.58 22.92
CA ALA A 599 18.25 18.86 22.74
C ALA A 599 18.86 19.02 21.34
N GLU A 600 19.53 17.99 20.80
CA GLU A 600 20.12 18.03 19.45
C GLU A 600 19.07 18.10 18.34
N ILE A 601 17.92 17.43 18.52
CA ILE A 601 16.80 17.46 17.55
C ILE A 601 16.34 18.90 17.30
N TYR A 602 16.14 19.67 18.39
CA TYR A 602 15.65 21.05 18.35
C TYR A 602 16.74 22.08 18.07
N ARG A 603 18.00 21.79 18.39
CA ARG A 603 19.14 22.67 18.09
C ARG A 603 19.25 22.99 16.59
N SER A 604 18.85 22.05 15.74
CA SER A 604 18.80 22.23 14.28
C SER A 604 17.85 23.34 13.80
N ALA A 605 16.85 23.71 14.62
CA ALA A 605 15.92 24.80 14.36
C ALA A 605 16.28 26.12 15.09
N GLY A 606 17.47 26.20 15.69
CA GLY A 606 17.89 27.37 16.46
C GLY A 606 17.33 27.42 17.89
N ILE A 607 16.74 26.32 18.39
CA ILE A 607 16.24 26.23 19.77
C ILE A 607 17.25 25.53 20.66
N GLU A 608 17.63 26.18 21.76
CA GLU A 608 18.42 25.59 22.82
C GLU A 608 17.51 25.09 23.95
N LEU A 609 17.42 23.76 24.10
CA LEU A 609 16.64 23.12 25.16
C LEU A 609 17.49 22.90 26.41
N ARG A 610 17.05 23.47 27.54
CA ARG A 610 17.54 23.17 28.89
C ARG A 610 16.53 22.25 29.58
N ILE A 611 16.88 20.98 29.69
CA ILE A 611 15.99 19.95 30.24
C ILE A 611 16.29 19.74 31.72
N VAL A 612 15.28 19.81 32.59
CA VAL A 612 15.40 19.61 34.04
C VAL A 612 14.31 18.63 34.49
N GLU A 613 14.73 17.52 35.12
CA GLU A 613 13.81 16.66 35.88
C GLU A 613 13.70 17.21 37.32
N ASP A 614 12.48 17.47 37.80
CA ASP A 614 12.24 18.01 39.15
C ASP A 614 11.51 16.99 40.04
N GLN A 615 10.19 16.84 39.87
CA GLN A 615 9.36 16.02 40.74
C GLN A 615 9.19 14.61 40.18
N ILE A 616 9.87 13.64 40.79
CA ILE A 616 9.96 12.26 40.28
C ILE A 616 9.16 11.23 41.08
N ASP A 617 8.42 11.69 42.08
CA ASP A 617 7.70 10.89 43.07
C ASP A 617 6.22 11.29 43.20
N ILE A 618 5.64 11.88 42.15
CA ILE A 618 4.19 12.15 42.10
C ILE A 618 3.45 10.83 42.36
N PRO A 619 2.49 10.75 43.31
CA PRO A 619 1.79 9.51 43.63
C PRO A 619 1.28 8.76 42.38
N ARG A 620 1.63 7.47 42.27
CA ARG A 620 1.23 6.63 41.12
C ARG A 620 -0.27 6.34 41.14
N ALA A 621 -0.92 6.58 40.01
CA ALA A 621 -2.18 5.93 39.65
C ALA A 621 -1.92 4.95 38.50
N ASP A 622 -2.71 3.88 38.36
CA ASP A 622 -2.56 2.95 37.23
C ASP A 622 -3.11 3.53 35.93
N SER A 623 -4.18 4.33 36.02
CA SER A 623 -4.72 5.15 34.93
C SER A 623 -5.18 6.50 35.46
N VAL A 624 -5.07 7.54 34.62
CA VAL A 624 -5.30 8.94 34.99
C VAL A 624 -6.44 9.51 34.13
N PRO A 625 -7.56 9.95 34.73
CA PRO A 625 -8.63 10.60 33.98
C PRO A 625 -8.23 12.02 33.57
N LEU A 626 -8.87 12.55 32.51
CA LEU A 626 -8.53 13.86 31.93
C LEU A 626 -8.51 15.02 32.96
N ALA A 627 -9.44 15.01 33.92
CA ALA A 627 -9.50 16.03 34.96
C ALA A 627 -8.31 15.99 35.95
N ASP A 628 -7.85 14.79 36.32
CA ASP A 628 -6.66 14.61 37.18
C ASP A 628 -5.42 15.01 36.42
N LEU A 629 -5.35 14.68 35.14
CA LEU A 629 -4.23 15.08 34.29
C LEU A 629 -4.12 16.60 34.17
N HIS A 630 -5.25 17.28 33.95
CA HIS A 630 -5.30 18.74 33.97
C HIS A 630 -4.88 19.30 35.34
N ALA A 631 -5.33 18.72 36.45
CA ALA A 631 -4.93 19.16 37.79
C ALA A 631 -3.42 19.01 37.99
N LEU A 632 -2.86 17.86 37.59
CA LEU A 632 -1.43 17.55 37.73
C LEU A 632 -0.56 18.49 36.91
N LEU A 633 -0.95 18.78 35.66
CA LEU A 633 -0.23 19.71 34.79
C LEU A 633 -0.22 21.16 35.31
N ASN A 634 -1.23 21.54 36.11
CA ASN A 634 -1.33 22.88 36.69
C ASN A 634 -0.66 23.03 38.06
N THR A 635 -0.57 21.96 38.84
CA THR A 635 -0.13 22.03 40.25
C THR A 635 1.33 21.70 40.47
N ASN A 636 1.98 20.96 39.57
CA ASN A 636 3.34 20.46 39.76
C ASN A 636 4.41 21.26 39.00
N ARG A 637 4.02 22.23 38.16
CA ARG A 637 4.94 23.16 37.51
C ARG A 637 5.62 24.07 38.54
N SER A 638 6.84 23.71 38.94
CA SER A 638 7.52 24.21 40.14
C SER A 638 8.74 25.10 39.81
N LEU A 639 9.31 24.95 38.61
CA LEU A 639 10.49 25.70 38.19
C LEU A 639 10.14 27.09 37.65
N THR A 640 11.10 28.02 37.73
CA THR A 640 11.03 29.35 37.07
C THR A 640 12.07 29.42 35.95
N ALA A 641 11.64 29.82 34.74
CA ALA A 641 12.55 30.06 33.61
C ALA A 641 13.37 31.36 33.78
N GLU A 642 14.53 31.41 33.14
CA GLU A 642 15.38 32.60 33.14
C GLU A 642 14.80 33.73 32.27
N GLU A 643 15.31 34.96 32.44
CA GLU A 643 14.93 36.10 31.60
C GLU A 643 15.23 35.82 30.11
N GLY A 644 14.19 35.83 29.27
CA GLY A 644 14.28 35.55 27.84
C GLY A 644 14.23 34.05 27.46
N GLU A 645 13.98 33.16 28.41
CA GLU A 645 13.78 31.72 28.20
C GLU A 645 12.28 31.39 28.22
N TRP A 646 11.81 30.51 27.32
CA TRP A 646 10.44 30.00 27.37
C TRP A 646 10.36 28.79 28.31
N HIS A 647 9.24 28.61 29.00
CA HIS A 647 9.05 27.51 29.95
C HIS A 647 8.02 26.53 29.42
N VAL A 648 8.44 25.28 29.22
CA VAL A 648 7.59 24.15 28.82
C VAL A 648 7.63 23.10 29.92
N TYR A 649 6.47 22.54 30.22
CA TYR A 649 6.26 21.56 31.29
C TYR A 649 5.77 20.23 30.72
N MET A 650 6.40 19.13 31.10
CA MET A 650 6.08 17.79 30.63
C MET A 650 5.78 16.88 31.82
N LEU A 651 4.68 16.14 31.75
CA LEU A 651 4.33 15.14 32.76
C LEU A 651 4.34 13.71 32.20
N VAL A 652 5.01 12.80 32.90
CA VAL A 652 5.02 11.37 32.59
C VAL A 652 4.07 10.62 33.50
N VAL A 653 3.00 10.09 32.92
CA VAL A 653 1.93 9.36 33.62
C VAL A 653 1.84 7.92 33.13
N SER A 654 1.10 7.07 33.84
CA SER A 654 0.97 5.65 33.52
C SER A 654 0.16 5.39 32.24
N GLU A 655 -1.12 5.74 32.24
CA GLU A 655 -2.10 5.43 31.19
C GLU A 655 -3.20 6.49 31.21
N ASP A 656 -3.73 6.79 30.04
CA ASP A 656 -4.94 7.60 29.89
C ASP A 656 -6.17 6.74 30.15
N GLU A 657 -6.93 7.09 31.20
CA GLU A 657 -8.10 6.29 31.59
C GLU A 657 -9.23 6.34 30.55
N ASP A 658 -9.30 7.41 29.76
CA ASP A 658 -10.36 7.59 28.78
C ASP A 658 -10.00 7.02 27.40
N SER A 659 -8.70 6.79 27.13
CA SER A 659 -8.21 6.15 25.90
C SER A 659 -6.80 5.56 26.07
N PRO A 660 -6.69 4.25 26.38
CA PRO A 660 -5.39 3.58 26.63
C PRO A 660 -4.38 3.62 25.48
N ASP A 661 -4.83 3.90 24.25
CA ASP A 661 -3.97 4.01 23.05
C ASP A 661 -3.45 5.44 22.80
N THR A 662 -3.76 6.40 23.69
CA THR A 662 -3.21 7.77 23.66
C THR A 662 -1.71 7.72 23.98
N LEU A 663 -0.88 8.18 23.04
CA LEU A 663 0.58 8.28 23.21
C LEU A 663 0.97 9.55 23.98
N GLY A 664 0.28 10.65 23.67
CA GLY A 664 0.48 11.95 24.29
C GLY A 664 -0.77 12.81 24.21
N ILE A 665 -0.86 13.77 25.12
CA ILE A 665 -1.98 14.71 25.18
C ILE A 665 -1.49 16.10 25.51
N MET A 666 -2.18 17.08 24.95
CA MET A 666 -1.90 18.48 25.12
C MET A 666 -3.21 19.23 25.36
N PHE A 667 -3.15 20.24 26.22
CA PHE A 667 -4.28 21.12 26.46
C PHE A 667 -4.17 22.38 25.61
N ASP A 668 -5.25 22.74 24.94
CA ASP A 668 -5.34 23.92 24.06
C ASP A 668 -6.09 25.04 24.78
N PHE A 669 -5.35 26.06 25.22
CA PHE A 669 -5.92 27.23 25.87
C PHE A 669 -5.55 28.49 25.10
N GLY A 670 -6.59 29.25 24.73
CA GLY A 670 -6.45 30.42 23.87
C GLY A 670 -5.84 31.64 24.55
N GLU A 671 -5.73 32.72 23.76
CA GLU A 671 -5.13 34.01 24.11
C GLU A 671 -5.74 34.72 25.35
N ASN A 672 -6.70 34.12 26.05
CA ASN A 672 -7.37 34.70 27.22
C ASN A 672 -7.81 33.62 28.23
N ASP A 673 -6.94 32.67 28.59
CA ASP A 673 -7.19 31.81 29.76
C ASP A 673 -7.30 32.66 31.05
N ALA A 674 -8.10 32.21 32.01
CA ALA A 674 -8.25 32.86 33.32
C ALA A 674 -6.94 32.89 34.12
N ASN A 675 -5.96 32.07 33.76
CA ASN A 675 -4.62 32.04 34.35
C ASN A 675 -3.53 32.65 33.45
N ASP A 676 -3.86 33.14 32.25
CA ASP A 676 -2.92 33.76 31.28
C ASP A 676 -1.77 32.81 30.86
N MET A 677 -1.97 31.49 30.96
CA MET A 677 -0.95 30.48 30.64
C MET A 677 -1.21 29.88 29.24
N PRO A 678 -0.37 30.19 28.25
CA PRO A 678 -0.45 29.59 26.93
C PRO A 678 -0.09 28.08 26.95
N ARG A 679 -0.39 27.34 25.87
CA ARG A 679 0.04 25.96 25.54
C ARG A 679 1.54 25.73 25.82
N GLU A 680 1.85 25.49 27.08
CA GLU A 680 3.19 25.29 27.64
C GLU A 680 3.29 23.94 28.35
N SER A 681 2.29 23.06 28.21
CA SER A 681 2.27 21.77 28.89
C SER A 681 1.74 20.62 28.04
N PHE A 682 2.35 19.45 28.20
CA PHE A 682 1.91 18.20 27.59
C PHE A 682 2.19 17.00 28.50
N ALA A 683 1.52 15.89 28.26
CA ALA A 683 1.78 14.64 28.97
C ALA A 683 2.02 13.47 28.00
N VAL A 684 2.83 12.51 28.46
CA VAL A 684 3.17 11.27 27.74
C VAL A 684 2.83 10.06 28.61
N PHE A 685 2.29 9.00 28.01
CA PHE A 685 1.74 7.84 28.74
C PHE A 685 2.64 6.59 28.63
N GLU A 686 3.02 5.99 29.77
CA GLU A 686 3.92 4.83 29.85
C GLU A 686 3.37 3.56 29.18
N THR A 687 2.10 3.20 29.42
CA THR A 687 1.51 1.91 29.00
C THR A 687 1.34 1.82 27.48
N ALA A 688 1.02 2.92 26.82
CA ALA A 688 0.88 2.99 25.36
C ALA A 688 2.18 2.61 24.61
N HIS A 689 3.33 2.66 25.30
CA HIS A 689 4.65 2.25 24.79
C HIS A 689 5.04 0.80 25.14
N ARG A 690 4.25 0.06 25.92
CA ARG A 690 4.53 -1.35 26.26
C ARG A 690 4.18 -2.28 25.07
N GLY A 691 5.14 -3.10 24.64
CA GLY A 691 4.93 -4.10 23.58
C GLY A 691 5.30 -3.67 22.15
N MET A 692 6.18 -2.68 21.98
CA MET A 692 6.81 -2.37 20.69
C MET A 692 8.15 -3.13 20.52
N PRO A 693 8.56 -3.46 19.28
CA PRO A 693 9.88 -4.04 19.03
C PRO A 693 10.98 -3.05 19.48
N GLY A 694 11.65 -3.32 20.60
CA GLY A 694 12.71 -2.46 21.14
C GLY A 694 12.60 -2.08 22.62
N GLY A 695 11.47 -2.33 23.29
CA GLY A 695 11.27 -1.91 24.68
C GLY A 695 11.13 -0.39 24.84
N VAL A 696 10.89 0.08 26.07
CA VAL A 696 10.37 1.43 26.40
C VAL A 696 11.44 2.54 26.28
N THR A 697 12.10 2.73 25.14
CA THR A 697 13.19 3.73 25.05
C THR A 697 13.14 4.62 23.82
N ARG A 698 13.40 4.12 22.59
CA ARG A 698 13.47 4.95 21.37
C ARG A 698 12.17 5.72 21.09
N GLU A 699 11.05 5.04 21.28
CA GLU A 699 9.72 5.51 20.94
C GLU A 699 9.29 6.64 21.87
N VAL A 700 9.70 6.57 23.14
CA VAL A 700 9.44 7.63 24.13
C VAL A 700 10.20 8.91 23.77
N LEU A 701 11.45 8.82 23.30
CA LEU A 701 12.20 9.99 22.82
C LEU A 701 11.53 10.62 21.59
N LEU A 702 11.02 9.79 20.67
CA LEU A 702 10.31 10.26 19.49
C LEU A 702 8.96 10.90 19.83
N THR A 703 8.15 10.26 20.67
CA THR A 703 6.89 10.81 21.17
C THR A 703 7.14 12.09 21.96
N THR A 704 8.15 12.14 22.81
CA THR A 704 8.50 13.37 23.54
C THR A 704 8.90 14.50 22.58
N ALA A 705 9.71 14.20 21.56
CA ALA A 705 10.08 15.19 20.55
C ALA A 705 8.87 15.65 19.73
N HIS A 706 7.93 14.76 19.45
CA HIS A 706 6.69 15.02 18.72
C HIS A 706 5.71 15.90 19.51
N GLU A 707 5.41 15.53 20.76
CA GLU A 707 4.52 16.32 21.63
C GLU A 707 5.11 17.70 21.96
N LEU A 708 6.44 17.78 22.17
CA LEU A 708 7.12 19.07 22.33
C LEU A 708 7.00 19.96 21.09
N ALA A 709 6.83 19.40 19.90
CA ALA A 709 6.71 20.19 18.70
C ALA A 709 5.33 20.85 18.60
N HIS A 710 4.30 20.22 19.15
CA HIS A 710 2.95 20.78 19.24
C HIS A 710 2.89 22.02 20.15
N VAL A 711 3.73 22.08 21.17
CA VAL A 711 3.92 23.27 22.01
C VAL A 711 4.34 24.48 21.16
N PHE A 712 5.17 24.25 20.14
CA PHE A 712 5.62 25.27 19.18
C PHE A 712 4.69 25.42 17.96
N ASN A 713 3.41 25.06 18.10
CA ASN A 713 2.38 25.19 17.07
C ASN A 713 2.65 24.42 15.76
N LEU A 714 3.43 23.33 15.79
CA LEU A 714 3.61 22.44 14.64
C LEU A 714 2.46 21.41 14.57
N HIS A 715 1.98 21.09 13.35
CA HIS A 715 0.80 20.26 13.09
C HIS A 715 1.15 18.85 12.56
N HIS A 716 0.22 17.88 12.67
CA HIS A 716 0.36 16.56 12.01
C HIS A 716 0.22 16.67 10.49
N THR A 717 1.22 16.22 9.75
CA THR A 717 1.07 15.64 8.40
C THR A 717 1.65 14.22 8.35
N ASP A 718 1.65 13.51 9.48
CA ASP A 718 2.83 12.74 9.88
C ASP A 718 2.78 11.22 9.66
N TRP A 719 1.77 10.67 9.00
CA TRP A 719 1.70 9.21 8.78
C TRP A 719 0.92 8.84 7.51
N ASP A 720 1.56 8.12 6.56
CA ASP A 720 0.92 7.62 5.32
C ASP A 720 0.44 6.17 5.42
N GLY A 721 0.30 5.65 6.65
CA GLY A 721 -0.11 4.27 6.89
C GLY A 721 1.04 3.26 6.88
N SER A 722 2.28 3.65 6.51
CA SER A 722 3.41 2.69 6.44
C SER A 722 4.72 3.15 7.07
N SER A 723 5.02 4.47 7.18
CA SER A 723 6.20 4.98 7.90
C SER A 723 6.16 6.50 8.19
N PHE A 724 7.04 7.00 9.08
CA PHE A 724 7.30 8.44 9.26
C PHE A 724 8.04 8.99 8.02
N THR A 725 7.42 9.92 7.27
CA THR A 725 7.98 10.48 6.02
C THR A 725 8.69 11.84 6.22
N ARG A 726 9.33 12.36 5.15
CA ARG A 726 10.10 13.62 5.10
C ARG A 726 9.34 14.94 5.34
N ARG A 727 8.12 14.84 5.90
CA ARG A 727 7.31 15.98 6.34
C ARG A 727 6.78 15.79 7.76
N ALA A 728 7.17 14.70 8.43
CA ALA A 728 6.86 14.48 9.83
C ALA A 728 7.44 15.62 10.67
N THR A 729 6.69 16.09 11.67
CA THR A 729 7.12 17.17 12.56
C THR A 729 8.52 16.91 13.12
N VAL A 730 8.79 15.65 13.50
CA VAL A 730 10.11 15.13 13.79
C VAL A 730 10.49 14.11 12.71
N GLU A 731 11.53 14.42 11.91
CA GLU A 731 12.10 13.45 10.99
C GLU A 731 12.91 12.44 11.81
N SER A 732 12.38 11.22 11.97
CA SER A 732 13.13 10.05 12.45
C SER A 732 13.07 8.96 11.40
N TYR A 733 14.14 8.79 10.64
CA TYR A 733 14.25 7.69 9.67
C TYR A 733 14.46 6.36 10.42
N SER A 734 13.62 5.38 10.12
CA SER A 734 13.88 3.95 10.35
C SER A 734 13.61 3.30 9.00
N LEU A 735 14.60 2.72 8.31
CA LEU A 735 14.87 1.28 8.38
C LEU A 735 16.30 0.87 7.93
N THR A 736 17.23 1.81 7.73
CA THR A 736 18.64 1.60 7.34
C THR A 736 19.52 2.71 7.93
N ASP A 737 20.82 2.48 8.14
CA ASP A 737 21.75 3.23 9.03
C ASP A 737 21.95 4.76 8.85
N THR A 738 21.09 5.50 8.15
CA THR A 738 21.12 6.97 8.09
C THR A 738 20.22 7.60 9.15
N VAL A 739 20.65 7.49 10.41
CA VAL A 739 20.00 8.14 11.53
C VAL A 739 20.15 9.67 11.41
N ARG A 740 19.10 10.39 10.95
CA ARG A 740 18.95 11.84 11.15
C ARG A 740 17.85 12.03 12.20
N TRP A 741 18.21 12.55 13.38
CA TRP A 741 17.26 12.99 14.41
C TRP A 741 17.26 14.51 14.43
N ARG A 742 16.31 15.09 13.71
CA ARG A 742 16.11 16.54 13.62
C ARG A 742 14.65 16.84 13.26
N LEU A 743 14.25 18.08 13.43
CA LEU A 743 12.97 18.56 12.91
C LEU A 743 12.98 18.53 11.36
N SER A 744 11.79 18.41 10.73
CA SER A 744 11.70 18.46 9.27
C SER A 744 12.16 19.81 8.71
N ASP A 745 12.49 19.83 7.42
CA ASP A 745 12.84 21.09 6.74
C ASP A 745 11.71 22.13 6.85
N ALA A 746 10.44 21.70 6.82
CA ALA A 746 9.27 22.57 7.00
C ALA A 746 9.13 23.08 8.43
N SER A 747 9.39 22.22 9.43
CA SER A 747 9.40 22.61 10.85
C SER A 747 10.53 23.60 11.16
N ILE A 748 11.74 23.36 10.62
CA ILE A 748 12.88 24.28 10.74
C ILE A 748 12.55 25.62 10.07
N GLU A 749 11.93 25.60 8.89
CA GLU A 749 11.47 26.82 8.22
C GLU A 749 10.42 27.58 9.04
N HIS A 750 9.49 26.88 9.70
CA HIS A 750 8.52 27.50 10.61
C HIS A 750 9.22 28.31 11.71
N PHE A 751 10.20 27.74 12.39
CA PHE A 751 10.97 28.42 13.43
C PHE A 751 11.75 29.64 12.93
N HIS A 752 12.28 29.60 11.70
CA HIS A 752 13.13 30.67 11.18
C HIS A 752 12.37 31.78 10.46
N SER A 753 11.22 31.48 9.86
CA SER A 753 10.52 32.41 8.95
C SER A 753 9.24 32.99 9.53
N HIS A 754 8.65 32.36 10.56
CA HIS A 754 7.36 32.81 11.09
C HIS A 754 7.53 33.84 12.21
N PRO A 755 6.61 34.82 12.31
CA PRO A 755 6.59 35.78 13.41
C PRO A 755 6.61 35.06 14.76
N SER A 756 7.33 35.61 15.74
CA SER A 756 7.48 35.00 17.08
C SER A 756 6.15 34.58 17.71
N ARG A 757 5.08 35.37 17.53
CA ARG A 757 3.71 35.06 18.00
C ARG A 757 3.06 33.79 17.43
N LEU A 758 3.67 33.13 16.44
CA LEU A 758 3.20 31.87 15.86
C LEU A 758 4.07 30.68 16.29
N VAL A 759 5.19 30.95 16.97
CA VAL A 759 6.25 29.98 17.30
C VAL A 759 6.45 29.89 18.82
N ILE A 760 6.17 30.99 19.55
CA ILE A 760 6.19 31.04 21.01
C ILE A 760 5.17 30.01 21.55
N PRO A 761 5.59 29.15 22.50
CA PRO A 761 4.73 28.28 23.26
C PRO A 761 3.39 28.94 23.60
N GLY A 762 2.36 28.40 22.97
CA GLY A 762 0.95 28.79 23.08
C GLY A 762 0.52 30.23 22.85
N THR A 763 1.29 31.04 22.14
CA THR A 763 0.68 32.17 21.42
C THR A 763 0.45 31.77 19.97
N GLY A 764 -0.76 32.03 19.46
CA GLY A 764 -1.20 31.62 18.13
C GLY A 764 -2.15 30.43 18.14
N ASN A 765 -3.43 30.70 18.41
CA ASN A 765 -4.54 29.74 18.27
C ASN A 765 -4.80 29.36 16.80
N LEU A 766 -3.84 28.71 16.15
CA LEU A 766 -4.05 28.09 14.85
C LEU A 766 -4.86 26.79 15.07
N PRO A 767 -6.00 26.61 14.38
CA PRO A 767 -6.86 25.43 14.57
C PRO A 767 -6.06 24.14 14.42
N PHE A 768 -6.29 23.18 15.31
CA PHE A 768 -5.95 21.78 15.06
C PHE A 768 -6.96 21.25 14.03
N GLY A 769 -6.47 20.83 12.87
CA GLY A 769 -7.25 20.50 11.68
C GLY A 769 -6.56 21.05 10.43
N LEU A 770 -6.87 20.51 9.25
CA LEU A 770 -6.31 20.95 7.96
C LEU A 770 -6.20 22.48 7.87
N ILE A 771 -5.04 22.97 7.42
CA ILE A 771 -4.72 24.40 7.21
C ILE A 771 -5.92 25.13 6.58
N THR A 772 -6.64 25.93 7.36
CA THR A 772 -7.78 26.71 6.86
C THR A 772 -7.31 27.81 5.90
N GLN A 773 -8.15 28.22 4.96
CA GLN A 773 -7.87 29.35 4.04
C GLN A 773 -7.59 30.64 4.83
N ASP A 774 -8.31 30.82 5.92
CA ASP A 774 -8.18 31.96 6.82
C ASP A 774 -6.80 32.02 7.52
N HIS A 775 -6.18 30.87 7.81
CA HIS A 775 -4.80 30.82 8.29
C HIS A 775 -3.80 31.30 7.22
N ALA A 776 -3.96 30.84 5.97
CA ALA A 776 -3.12 31.25 4.84
C ALA A 776 -3.33 32.73 4.44
N ASP A 777 -4.53 33.29 4.63
CA ASP A 777 -4.83 34.68 4.29
C ASP A 777 -4.44 35.65 5.42
N ARG A 778 -4.33 35.20 6.67
CA ARG A 778 -3.65 35.93 7.76
C ARG A 778 -2.13 36.07 7.52
N HIS A 779 -1.52 35.18 6.74
CA HIS A 779 -0.14 35.35 6.25
C HIS A 779 -0.02 36.39 5.13
N LYS A 780 -1.10 36.64 4.37
CA LYS A 780 -1.13 37.67 3.30
C LYS A 780 -1.51 39.06 3.78
N SER A 781 -2.17 39.17 4.94
CA SER A 781 -2.80 40.42 5.41
C SER A 781 -2.09 41.11 6.59
N SER A 782 -0.92 40.62 7.05
CA SER A 782 -0.17 41.30 8.13
C SER A 782 0.43 42.62 7.64
N PRO A 783 -0.03 43.78 8.13
CA PRO A 783 0.39 45.07 7.61
C PRO A 783 1.58 45.58 8.43
N ARG A 784 2.82 45.30 7.99
CA ARG A 784 3.97 46.23 8.05
C ARG A 784 5.35 45.70 7.62
N GLU A 785 5.49 44.43 7.23
CA GLU A 785 6.77 43.95 6.71
C GLU A 785 6.56 43.25 5.36
N ASN A 786 7.18 43.82 4.31
CA ASN A 786 7.16 43.31 2.94
C ASN A 786 7.83 41.93 2.85
N TYR A 787 7.09 40.88 3.17
CA TYR A 787 7.48 39.51 2.83
C TYR A 787 6.77 39.10 1.54
N SER A 788 7.55 38.85 0.49
CA SER A 788 7.10 38.12 -0.69
C SER A 788 7.38 36.64 -0.43
N VAL A 789 6.38 35.77 -0.59
CA VAL A 789 6.67 34.38 -0.96
C VAL A 789 7.50 34.45 -2.23
N VAL A 790 8.61 33.70 -2.29
CA VAL A 790 9.58 33.70 -3.39
C VAL A 790 8.86 33.76 -4.76
N PRO A 791 9.30 34.62 -5.71
CA PRO A 791 8.63 34.78 -7.00
C PRO A 791 8.57 33.48 -7.80
N ASP A 792 7.44 33.28 -8.46
CA ASP A 792 7.16 32.25 -9.47
C ASP A 792 8.26 32.21 -10.55
N ASP A 793 9.04 31.13 -10.58
CA ASP A 793 9.77 30.73 -11.79
C ASP A 793 9.44 29.28 -12.19
N THR A 794 8.43 29.21 -13.05
CA THR A 794 8.17 28.33 -14.21
C THR A 794 8.59 26.84 -14.27
N SER A 795 8.75 26.09 -13.16
CA SER A 795 8.96 24.62 -13.27
C SER A 795 8.19 23.75 -12.25
N ASN A 796 6.91 24.05 -11.98
CA ASN A 796 6.12 23.32 -10.97
C ASN A 796 4.71 22.92 -11.42
N LEU A 797 4.59 22.16 -12.51
CA LEU A 797 3.30 21.59 -12.95
C LEU A 797 2.79 20.44 -12.07
N ASN A 798 3.64 19.82 -11.24
CA ASN A 798 3.22 18.82 -10.24
C ASN A 798 2.95 19.40 -8.84
N ARG A 799 3.17 20.71 -8.61
CA ARG A 799 2.67 21.38 -7.40
C ARG A 799 1.18 21.68 -7.45
N ARG A 800 0.58 21.67 -8.66
CA ARG A 800 -0.87 21.76 -8.89
C ARG A 800 -1.65 20.46 -8.66
N ALA A 801 -1.09 19.46 -7.96
CA ALA A 801 -1.85 18.27 -7.57
C ALA A 801 -1.92 18.10 -6.05
N ALA A 802 -0.88 18.47 -5.31
CA ALA A 802 -0.83 18.33 -3.86
C ALA A 802 -1.10 19.64 -3.09
N ILE A 803 -0.73 20.81 -3.65
CA ILE A 803 -1.17 22.12 -3.09
C ILE A 803 -2.58 22.44 -3.60
N ASP A 804 -2.92 21.98 -4.81
CA ASP A 804 -4.31 21.91 -5.29
C ASP A 804 -5.11 20.78 -4.65
N ALA A 805 -4.53 19.81 -3.92
CA ALA A 805 -5.37 18.94 -3.10
C ALA A 805 -6.01 19.73 -1.95
N SER A 806 -5.39 20.80 -1.43
CA SER A 806 -6.03 21.68 -0.44
C SER A 806 -6.66 22.94 -1.07
N ALA A 807 -6.21 23.41 -2.24
CA ALA A 807 -6.83 24.54 -2.94
C ALA A 807 -7.97 24.14 -3.90
N ALA A 808 -7.94 22.95 -4.52
CA ALA A 808 -9.06 22.36 -5.25
C ALA A 808 -10.10 21.71 -4.33
N VAL A 809 -9.71 21.24 -3.13
CA VAL A 809 -10.67 20.97 -2.04
C VAL A 809 -11.38 22.25 -1.64
N ARG A 810 -10.70 23.41 -1.53
CA ARG A 810 -11.33 24.71 -1.26
C ARG A 810 -12.20 25.25 -2.40
N THR A 811 -11.77 25.10 -3.65
CA THR A 811 -12.56 25.53 -4.82
C THR A 811 -13.78 24.62 -5.06
N ARG A 812 -13.75 23.36 -4.60
CA ARG A 812 -14.91 22.46 -4.57
C ARG A 812 -15.72 22.52 -3.26
N LEU A 813 -15.16 22.94 -2.12
CA LEU A 813 -15.87 23.10 -0.83
C LEU A 813 -16.92 24.22 -0.87
N ALA A 814 -16.76 25.21 -1.75
CA ALA A 814 -17.78 26.23 -2.04
C ALA A 814 -18.73 25.85 -3.19
N ALA A 815 -18.50 24.71 -3.87
CA ALA A 815 -19.22 24.33 -5.09
C ALA A 815 -19.85 22.92 -5.06
N VAL A 816 -19.69 22.15 -3.98
CA VAL A 816 -20.29 20.81 -3.84
C VAL A 816 -21.51 20.90 -2.93
N ASN A 817 -22.67 21.03 -3.57
CA ASN A 817 -23.99 20.81 -2.98
C ASN A 817 -24.40 19.33 -2.98
N ASP A 818 -23.46 18.39 -3.18
CA ASP A 818 -23.80 16.97 -3.26
C ASP A 818 -23.07 16.16 -2.18
N VAL A 819 -23.87 15.56 -1.30
CA VAL A 819 -23.52 14.37 -0.51
C VAL A 819 -22.95 13.35 -1.50
N SER A 820 -21.71 12.87 -1.31
CA SER A 820 -21.15 11.88 -2.24
C SER A 820 -21.98 10.60 -2.19
N ALA A 821 -22.88 10.42 -3.14
CA ALA A 821 -23.80 9.29 -3.23
C ALA A 821 -23.10 7.93 -3.49
N GLU A 822 -21.77 7.91 -3.62
CA GLU A 822 -20.97 6.75 -4.02
C GLU A 822 -20.07 6.17 -2.91
N SER A 823 -19.98 6.79 -1.73
CA SER A 823 -19.21 6.23 -0.61
C SER A 823 -19.99 5.07 0.05
N PRO A 824 -19.34 3.91 0.31
CA PRO A 824 -19.96 2.83 1.08
C PRO A 824 -20.18 3.21 2.55
N LEU A 825 -19.52 4.27 3.03
CA LEU A 825 -19.68 4.82 4.38
C LEU A 825 -20.50 6.12 4.38
N ARG A 826 -21.31 6.33 5.42
CA ARG A 826 -22.00 7.60 5.69
C ARG A 826 -21.65 8.15 7.06
N LEU A 827 -21.40 9.45 7.14
CA LEU A 827 -21.23 10.19 8.39
C LEU A 827 -22.55 10.87 8.75
N ARG A 828 -23.00 10.70 10.00
CA ARG A 828 -24.21 11.34 10.52
C ARG A 828 -23.90 12.01 11.86
N ILE A 829 -24.56 13.14 12.10
CA ILE A 829 -24.50 13.85 13.37
C ILE A 829 -25.92 14.20 13.80
N GLU A 830 -26.20 14.07 15.09
CA GLU A 830 -27.48 14.41 15.71
C GLU A 830 -27.25 15.06 17.07
N THR A 831 -28.26 15.73 17.60
CA THR A 831 -28.29 16.24 18.99
C THR A 831 -29.46 15.62 19.74
N ALA A 832 -29.39 15.60 21.08
CA ALA A 832 -30.49 15.08 21.91
C ALA A 832 -31.83 15.80 21.67
N LYS A 833 -31.77 17.08 21.28
CA LYS A 833 -32.91 17.91 20.89
C LYS A 833 -32.49 18.99 19.90
N ASP A 834 -33.46 19.73 19.36
CA ASP A 834 -33.22 20.68 18.27
C ASP A 834 -33.15 22.13 18.78
N VAL A 835 -33.66 22.37 19.99
CA VAL A 835 -33.73 23.69 20.63
C VAL A 835 -33.10 23.63 22.02
N TYR A 836 -32.10 24.48 22.24
CA TYR A 836 -31.38 24.64 23.49
C TYR A 836 -31.55 26.06 24.02
N ILE A 837 -31.30 26.27 25.30
CA ILE A 837 -31.21 27.62 25.87
C ILE A 837 -29.76 28.04 26.04
N VAL A 838 -29.49 29.34 25.95
CA VAL A 838 -28.15 29.90 26.16
C VAL A 838 -27.53 29.39 27.47
N GLY A 839 -26.31 28.85 27.37
CA GLY A 839 -25.58 28.19 28.47
C GLY A 839 -25.87 26.70 28.65
N GLU A 840 -26.78 26.12 27.87
CA GLU A 840 -26.95 24.66 27.85
C GLU A 840 -25.84 23.97 27.03
N ALA A 841 -25.37 22.81 27.50
CA ALA A 841 -24.28 22.09 26.86
C ALA A 841 -24.77 21.29 25.63
N VAL A 842 -24.52 21.80 24.44
CA VAL A 842 -24.78 21.13 23.16
C VAL A 842 -23.65 20.13 22.83
N SER A 843 -23.99 18.85 22.71
CA SER A 843 -23.07 17.78 22.29
C SER A 843 -23.68 17.02 21.12
N LEU A 844 -22.84 16.50 20.22
CA LEU A 844 -23.28 15.73 19.06
C LEU A 844 -23.16 14.24 19.35
N THR A 845 -24.15 13.48 18.92
CA THR A 845 -24.03 12.04 18.68
C THR A 845 -23.52 11.85 17.25
N VAL A 846 -22.34 11.25 17.09
CA VAL A 846 -21.66 11.09 15.79
C VAL A 846 -21.66 9.61 15.42
N ALA A 847 -22.13 9.30 14.21
CA ALA A 847 -22.18 7.94 13.70
C ALA A 847 -21.51 7.82 12.32
N VAL A 848 -20.69 6.78 12.15
CA VAL A 848 -20.20 6.32 10.84
C VAL A 848 -20.86 4.98 10.55
N VAL A 849 -21.61 4.92 9.46
CA VAL A 849 -22.44 3.77 9.07
C VAL A 849 -21.88 3.14 7.80
N ASN A 850 -21.69 1.82 7.81
CA ASN A 850 -21.43 1.07 6.58
C ASN A 850 -22.75 0.81 5.85
N THR A 851 -22.96 1.46 4.72
CA THR A 851 -24.19 1.33 3.92
C THR A 851 -24.08 0.32 2.78
N SER A 852 -22.95 -0.39 2.69
CA SER A 852 -22.67 -1.38 1.65
C SER A 852 -22.91 -2.83 2.13
N ASP A 853 -22.91 -3.77 1.19
CA ASP A 853 -22.93 -5.21 1.41
C ASP A 853 -21.53 -5.82 1.62
N THR A 854 -20.51 -4.97 1.75
CA THR A 854 -19.10 -5.38 1.93
C THR A 854 -18.54 -4.88 3.26
N LEU A 855 -17.49 -5.53 3.75
CA LEU A 855 -16.75 -5.08 4.93
C LEU A 855 -16.05 -3.74 4.62
N GLN A 856 -16.06 -2.83 5.58
CA GLN A 856 -15.41 -1.52 5.45
C GLN A 856 -14.48 -1.27 6.63
N ASP A 857 -13.22 -0.96 6.38
CA ASP A 857 -12.27 -0.60 7.44
C ASP A 857 -12.33 0.91 7.72
N VAL A 858 -12.58 1.27 8.97
CA VAL A 858 -12.68 2.67 9.42
C VAL A 858 -11.72 2.96 10.56
N ILE A 859 -11.37 4.24 10.72
CA ILE A 859 -10.61 4.72 11.87
C ILE A 859 -11.54 4.75 13.09
N PRO A 860 -11.23 4.06 14.20
CA PRO A 860 -12.13 3.94 15.35
C PRO A 860 -12.14 5.16 16.30
N LEU A 861 -11.86 6.37 15.81
CA LEU A 861 -11.69 7.58 16.62
C LEU A 861 -12.61 8.71 16.13
N LEU A 862 -13.80 8.80 16.72
CA LEU A 862 -14.82 9.78 16.33
C LEU A 862 -14.82 11.06 17.19
N SER A 863 -13.90 11.18 18.16
CA SER A 863 -13.77 12.43 18.92
C SER A 863 -12.98 13.50 18.13
N PRO A 864 -13.42 14.78 18.12
CA PRO A 864 -12.66 15.88 17.53
C PRO A 864 -11.26 16.06 18.12
N GLU A 865 -11.01 15.56 19.34
CA GLU A 865 -9.73 15.64 20.05
C GLU A 865 -8.57 14.96 19.29
N TYR A 866 -8.88 14.02 18.39
CA TYR A 866 -7.90 13.31 17.55
C TYR A 866 -7.65 13.95 16.18
N GLY A 867 -8.46 14.95 15.78
CA GLY A 867 -8.32 15.64 14.50
C GLY A 867 -8.84 14.91 13.26
N PHE A 868 -9.37 13.69 13.38
CA PHE A 868 -10.01 12.97 12.26
C PHE A 868 -11.43 13.49 11.99
N LEU A 869 -12.23 13.68 13.05
CA LEU A 869 -13.54 14.30 12.96
C LEU A 869 -13.40 15.82 13.00
N ASN A 870 -13.60 16.49 11.86
CA ASN A 870 -13.68 17.95 11.82
C ASN A 870 -15.13 18.39 11.94
N VAL A 871 -15.48 19.09 13.02
CA VAL A 871 -16.79 19.72 13.18
C VAL A 871 -16.71 21.17 12.75
N LEU A 872 -17.63 21.58 11.87
CA LEU A 872 -17.77 22.91 11.32
C LEU A 872 -19.05 23.53 11.87
N ILE A 873 -18.95 24.73 12.44
CA ILE A 873 -20.07 25.41 13.10
C ILE A 873 -20.21 26.81 12.51
N ARG A 874 -21.42 27.16 12.05
CA ARG A 874 -21.78 28.50 11.62
C ARG A 874 -22.85 29.05 12.56
N GLY A 875 -22.49 30.08 13.32
CA GLY A 875 -23.42 30.76 14.22
C GLY A 875 -24.30 31.81 13.54
N PRO A 876 -25.27 32.39 14.27
CA PRO A 876 -26.33 33.25 13.72
C PRO A 876 -25.85 34.60 13.17
N ASN A 877 -24.62 35.00 13.49
CA ASN A 877 -24.00 36.25 13.01
C ASN A 877 -22.69 35.97 12.25
N GLN A 878 -22.56 34.78 11.67
CA GLN A 878 -21.38 34.36 10.92
C GLN A 878 -21.78 33.97 9.50
N ASP A 879 -21.09 34.54 8.52
CA ASP A 879 -21.33 34.23 7.11
C ASP A 879 -20.71 32.88 6.70
N GLU A 880 -19.67 32.44 7.42
CA GLU A 880 -18.87 31.24 7.10
C GLU A 880 -18.81 30.25 8.26
N PHE A 881 -18.72 28.96 7.93
CA PHE A 881 -18.45 27.88 8.87
C PHE A 881 -17.06 28.03 9.50
N GLN A 882 -16.99 27.94 10.82
CA GLN A 882 -15.76 27.94 11.60
C GLN A 882 -15.46 26.52 12.11
N PRO A 883 -14.21 26.05 12.05
CA PRO A 883 -13.85 24.78 12.66
C PRO A 883 -13.96 24.87 14.19
N PHE A 884 -14.61 23.87 14.79
CA PHE A 884 -14.59 23.66 16.23
C PHE A 884 -13.17 23.29 16.67
N LYS A 885 -12.69 23.94 17.73
CA LYS A 885 -11.36 23.70 18.30
C LYS A 885 -11.51 23.07 19.67
N PRO A 886 -11.25 21.77 19.85
CA PRO A 886 -11.36 21.15 21.16
C PRO A 886 -10.33 21.77 22.13
N PRO A 887 -10.67 21.93 23.42
CA PRO A 887 -9.73 22.39 24.45
C PRO A 887 -8.65 21.36 24.80
N VAL A 888 -8.70 20.16 24.21
CA VAL A 888 -7.77 19.05 24.43
C VAL A 888 -7.46 18.38 23.10
N LEU A 889 -6.21 17.97 22.92
CA LEU A 889 -5.70 17.33 21.72
C LEU A 889 -4.96 16.06 22.08
N ARG A 890 -5.27 14.97 21.36
CA ARG A 890 -4.74 13.62 21.62
C ARG A 890 -3.95 13.09 20.45
N GLY A 891 -2.73 12.61 20.72
CA GLY A 891 -1.96 11.79 19.79
C GLY A 891 -2.30 10.31 19.98
N ALA A 892 -2.72 9.62 18.93
CA ALA A 892 -3.11 8.21 19.00
C ALA A 892 -2.18 7.29 18.22
N ARG A 893 -2.10 6.03 18.63
CA ARG A 893 -1.29 4.99 17.97
C ARG A 893 -1.91 4.50 16.64
N MET A 894 -1.61 5.19 15.54
CA MET A 894 -2.17 4.90 14.20
C MET A 894 -1.96 3.47 13.69
N ALA A 895 -0.81 2.85 13.97
CA ALA A 895 -0.43 1.51 13.46
C ALA A 895 -1.30 0.33 13.95
N ARG A 896 -2.33 0.57 14.78
CA ARG A 896 -3.29 -0.43 15.25
C ARG A 896 -4.76 -0.01 15.05
N LEU A 897 -5.01 1.14 14.44
CA LEU A 897 -6.33 1.77 14.43
C LEU A 897 -7.07 1.46 13.12
N SER A 898 -7.55 0.23 13.01
CA SER A 898 -8.57 -0.15 12.03
C SER A 898 -9.67 -0.92 12.75
N ARG A 899 -10.92 -0.45 12.61
CA ARG A 899 -12.10 -1.23 12.96
C ARG A 899 -12.81 -1.61 11.67
N THR A 900 -13.01 -2.90 11.46
CA THR A 900 -13.82 -3.38 10.35
C THR A 900 -15.29 -3.31 10.74
N LEU A 901 -16.06 -2.51 10.00
CA LEU A 901 -17.52 -2.50 10.08
C LEU A 901 -18.08 -3.57 9.14
N SER A 902 -18.91 -4.44 9.71
CA SER A 902 -19.70 -5.38 8.91
C SER A 902 -20.68 -4.63 7.99
N PRO A 903 -21.20 -5.25 6.92
CA PRO A 903 -22.30 -4.67 6.16
C PRO A 903 -23.41 -4.17 7.09
N TYR A 904 -23.82 -2.91 6.93
CA TYR A 904 -24.87 -2.29 7.75
C TYR A 904 -24.54 -2.10 9.25
N ASP A 905 -23.27 -2.29 9.64
CA ASP A 905 -22.78 -2.01 10.99
C ASP A 905 -22.49 -0.52 11.19
N VAL A 906 -22.48 -0.09 12.46
CA VAL A 906 -22.35 1.31 12.87
C VAL A 906 -21.27 1.48 13.94
N MET A 907 -20.51 2.56 13.79
CA MET A 907 -19.64 3.08 14.82
C MET A 907 -20.20 4.39 15.34
N ILE A 908 -20.28 4.54 16.66
CA ILE A 908 -20.90 5.69 17.32
C ILE A 908 -20.05 6.21 18.48
N ASP A 909 -20.04 7.53 18.64
CA ASP A 909 -19.39 8.24 19.74
C ASP A 909 -20.11 9.59 20.00
N ASP A 910 -19.76 10.31 21.06
CA ASP A 910 -20.23 11.68 21.31
C ASP A 910 -19.11 12.72 21.17
N ALA A 911 -19.43 13.84 20.51
CA ALA A 911 -18.54 14.98 20.37
C ALA A 911 -19.03 16.16 21.22
N ARG A 912 -18.24 16.50 22.25
CA ARG A 912 -18.50 17.60 23.20
C ARG A 912 -18.16 18.96 22.56
N VAL A 913 -19.07 19.49 21.76
CA VAL A 913 -18.84 20.72 20.97
C VAL A 913 -19.23 22.02 21.68
N PHE A 914 -19.80 21.95 22.89
CA PHE A 914 -20.27 23.12 23.64
C PHE A 914 -19.17 24.04 24.17
N PHE A 915 -17.96 23.51 24.35
CA PHE A 915 -16.82 24.25 24.88
C PHE A 915 -15.58 24.00 24.03
N SER A 916 -14.99 25.08 23.53
CA SER A 916 -13.80 25.10 22.68
C SER A 916 -12.61 25.72 23.39
N SER A 917 -11.42 25.68 22.80
CA SER A 917 -10.26 26.45 23.29
C SER A 917 -10.48 27.97 23.25
N GLY A 918 -11.52 28.45 22.55
CA GLY A 918 -11.98 29.84 22.57
C GLY A 918 -13.09 30.12 23.59
N GLY A 919 -13.45 29.16 24.43
CA GLY A 919 -14.57 29.25 25.38
C GLY A 919 -15.87 28.63 24.83
N TRP A 920 -17.01 29.10 25.32
CA TRP A 920 -18.33 28.54 24.99
C TRP A 920 -18.71 28.77 23.53
N THR A 921 -18.95 27.67 22.80
CA THR A 921 -19.24 27.67 21.36
C THR A 921 -20.61 28.30 21.05
N PHE A 922 -21.62 28.00 21.86
CA PHE A 922 -23.02 28.41 21.67
C PHE A 922 -23.42 29.55 22.61
N ALA A 923 -22.58 30.59 22.69
CA ALA A 923 -22.76 31.69 23.65
C ALA A 923 -23.82 32.73 23.23
N ALA A 924 -24.15 32.82 21.94
CA ALA A 924 -25.14 33.78 21.41
C ALA A 924 -26.46 33.09 21.05
N PRO A 925 -27.62 33.69 21.34
CA PRO A 925 -28.90 33.19 20.83
C PRO A 925 -29.00 33.27 19.30
N GLY A 926 -29.73 32.33 18.70
CA GLY A 926 -30.01 32.24 17.28
C GLY A 926 -29.79 30.84 16.73
N ASP A 927 -29.93 30.69 15.42
CA ASP A 927 -29.77 29.42 14.73
C ASP A 927 -28.29 29.15 14.41
N TYR A 928 -27.86 27.94 14.69
CA TYR A 928 -26.54 27.42 14.38
C TYR A 928 -26.67 26.28 13.39
N GLU A 929 -25.81 26.29 12.38
CA GLU A 929 -25.63 25.17 11.47
C GLU A 929 -24.36 24.42 11.83
N ILE A 930 -24.46 23.10 11.91
CA ILE A 930 -23.37 22.22 12.28
C ILE A 930 -23.19 21.18 11.18
N GLN A 931 -21.95 20.94 10.79
CA GLN A 931 -21.58 19.89 9.85
C GLN A 931 -20.35 19.18 10.38
N ALA A 932 -20.15 17.93 9.96
CA ALA A 932 -18.94 17.19 10.26
C ALA A 932 -18.35 16.57 8.99
N THR A 933 -17.04 16.36 9.01
CA THR A 933 -16.32 15.59 8.00
C THR A 933 -15.40 14.56 8.65
N PHE A 934 -15.24 13.42 8.00
CA PHE A 934 -14.43 12.30 8.49
C PHE A 934 -13.74 11.58 7.31
N PRO A 935 -12.53 11.01 7.47
CA PRO A 935 -11.89 10.21 6.41
C PRO A 935 -12.69 8.96 6.04
N ALA A 936 -12.79 8.64 4.76
CA ALA A 936 -13.55 7.49 4.26
C ALA A 936 -12.78 6.16 4.30
N ASP A 937 -11.48 6.18 4.61
CA ASP A 937 -10.66 4.97 4.74
C ASP A 937 -9.50 5.14 5.74
N THR A 938 -8.84 4.02 6.02
CA THR A 938 -7.65 3.92 6.88
C THR A 938 -6.33 4.21 6.15
N ALA A 939 -6.37 4.34 4.81
CA ALA A 939 -5.23 4.68 3.97
C ALA A 939 -5.02 6.20 3.87
N PHE A 940 -5.91 7.00 4.48
CA PHE A 940 -5.95 8.45 4.39
C PHE A 940 -5.96 8.92 2.93
N SER A 941 -6.72 8.21 2.08
CA SER A 941 -6.97 8.70 0.73
C SER A 941 -7.68 10.06 0.80
N SER A 942 -7.73 10.77 -0.33
CA SER A 942 -8.42 12.07 -0.41
C SER A 942 -9.93 12.00 -0.18
N ASP A 943 -10.49 10.82 0.06
CA ASP A 943 -11.91 10.59 0.18
C ASP A 943 -12.39 10.94 1.61
N ILE A 944 -13.27 11.93 1.68
CA ILE A 944 -13.82 12.48 2.93
C ILE A 944 -15.33 12.35 2.87
N ILE A 945 -15.91 11.68 3.87
CA ILE A 945 -17.36 11.65 4.06
C ILE A 945 -17.80 12.88 4.86
N ARG A 946 -18.98 13.43 4.52
CA ARG A 946 -19.56 14.63 5.15
C ARG A 946 -20.96 14.32 5.67
N SER A 947 -21.29 14.86 6.83
CA SER A 947 -22.66 14.80 7.36
C SER A 947 -23.60 15.74 6.61
N GLU A 948 -24.90 15.49 6.74
CA GLU A 948 -25.90 16.53 6.49
C GLU A 948 -25.71 17.71 7.45
N THR A 949 -26.26 18.88 7.08
CA THR A 949 -26.28 20.05 7.96
C THR A 949 -27.30 19.84 9.07
N LEU A 950 -26.82 19.76 10.31
CA LEU A 950 -27.67 19.77 11.49
C LEU A 950 -27.96 21.21 11.90
N LEU A 951 -29.24 21.53 12.12
CA LEU A 951 -29.68 22.83 12.59
C LEU A 951 -29.97 22.77 14.09
N VAL A 952 -29.38 23.67 14.86
CA VAL A 952 -29.61 23.79 16.31
C VAL A 952 -29.97 25.23 16.64
N THR A 953 -31.11 25.44 17.29
CA THR A 953 -31.55 26.78 17.73
C THR A 953 -31.18 27.01 19.19
N ILE A 954 -30.50 28.13 19.47
CA ILE A 954 -30.18 28.57 20.84
C ILE A 954 -31.09 29.73 21.22
N GLU A 955 -31.99 29.51 22.18
CA GLU A 955 -32.93 30.53 22.65
C GLU A 955 -32.38 31.33 23.84
N PRO A 956 -32.71 32.64 23.94
CA PRO A 956 -32.39 33.41 25.13
C PRO A 956 -33.23 32.93 26.32
N PRO A 957 -32.70 32.96 27.56
CA PRO A 957 -33.46 32.58 28.73
C PRO A 957 -34.59 33.59 28.98
N THR A 958 -35.85 33.16 28.84
CA THR A 958 -37.02 34.05 28.92
C THR A 958 -37.58 34.17 30.34
N THR A 959 -37.44 33.13 31.17
CA THR A 959 -38.00 33.08 32.53
C THR A 959 -36.96 33.46 33.59
N GLU A 960 -37.39 34.03 34.72
CA GLU A 960 -36.47 34.37 35.82
C GLU A 960 -35.64 33.18 36.33
N PRO A 961 -36.20 31.97 36.51
CA PRO A 961 -35.41 30.79 36.85
C PRO A 961 -34.35 30.44 35.80
N THR A 962 -34.69 30.42 34.50
CA THR A 962 -33.73 30.10 33.43
C THR A 962 -32.64 31.17 33.30
N LYS A 963 -32.97 32.46 33.52
CA LYS A 963 -31.99 33.56 33.59
C LYS A 963 -31.05 33.44 34.79
N ARG A 964 -31.53 32.94 35.93
CA ARG A 964 -30.69 32.71 37.11
C ARG A 964 -29.80 31.48 36.95
N ALA A 965 -30.34 30.40 36.37
CA ALA A 965 -29.59 29.21 36.02
C ALA A 965 -28.44 29.54 35.04
N SER A 966 -28.76 30.21 33.93
CA SER A 966 -27.75 30.69 32.96
C SER A 966 -26.69 31.57 33.62
N ARG A 967 -27.09 32.35 34.64
CA ARG A 967 -26.15 33.25 35.34
C ARG A 967 -25.07 32.53 36.14
N LEU A 968 -25.32 31.31 36.59
CA LEU A 968 -24.33 30.50 37.31
C LEU A 968 -23.21 29.99 36.40
N LEU A 969 -23.43 30.04 35.09
CA LEU A 969 -22.44 29.67 34.09
C LEU A 969 -21.55 30.84 33.66
N PHE A 970 -21.73 32.05 34.18
CA PHE A 970 -20.80 33.17 33.93
C PHE A 970 -19.57 33.13 34.86
N GLU A 971 -18.51 33.81 34.44
CA GLU A 971 -17.30 34.04 35.22
C GLU A 971 -17.54 34.87 36.48
N LYS A 972 -16.56 34.87 37.39
CA LYS A 972 -16.57 35.67 38.62
C LYS A 972 -16.59 37.17 38.30
N GLY A 973 -17.75 37.80 38.45
CA GLY A 973 -17.94 39.24 38.20
C GLY A 973 -18.20 39.61 36.74
N GLY A 974 -18.38 38.62 35.86
CA GLY A 974 -18.35 38.81 34.40
C GLY A 974 -19.72 38.85 33.69
N LEU A 975 -19.65 39.38 32.46
CA LEU A 975 -20.67 39.37 31.40
C LEU A 975 -20.42 38.23 30.37
N ARG A 976 -19.49 37.29 30.67
CA ARG A 976 -19.00 36.22 29.77
C ARG A 976 -19.07 34.85 30.44
N PHE A 977 -19.38 33.82 29.65
CA PHE A 977 -19.50 32.45 30.14
C PHE A 977 -18.17 31.95 30.70
N GLY A 978 -18.24 31.18 31.78
CA GLY A 978 -17.13 30.75 32.60
C GLY A 978 -16.33 29.61 32.03
N THR A 979 -15.02 29.82 31.97
CA THR A 979 -14.03 28.82 31.57
C THR A 979 -14.02 27.62 32.51
N GLU A 980 -14.00 27.81 33.83
CA GLU A 980 -14.00 26.70 34.79
C GLU A 980 -15.26 25.82 34.68
N GLN A 981 -16.45 26.43 34.51
CA GLN A 981 -17.69 25.68 34.31
C GLN A 981 -17.65 24.88 33.02
N GLY A 982 -17.19 25.49 31.92
CA GLY A 982 -17.06 24.83 30.62
C GLY A 982 -16.08 23.67 30.66
N LEU A 983 -14.90 23.85 31.26
CA LEU A 983 -13.89 22.81 31.43
C LEU A 983 -14.36 21.68 32.36
N TYR A 984 -15.06 22.01 33.45
CA TYR A 984 -15.62 21.01 34.35
C TYR A 984 -16.63 20.12 33.61
N LEU A 985 -17.51 20.72 32.81
CA LEU A 985 -18.47 19.98 31.98
C LEU A 985 -17.75 19.17 30.91
N TYR A 986 -16.76 19.77 30.22
CA TYR A 986 -16.01 19.12 29.15
C TYR A 986 -15.25 17.90 29.65
N MET A 987 -14.43 18.03 30.69
CA MET A 987 -13.64 16.91 31.26
C MET A 987 -14.49 15.93 32.07
N GLY A 988 -15.76 16.23 32.31
CA GLY A 988 -16.65 15.44 33.14
C GLY A 988 -16.27 15.45 34.62
N GLY A 989 -15.69 16.54 35.12
CA GLY A 989 -15.24 16.70 36.50
C GLY A 989 -14.04 17.63 36.66
N GLY A 990 -13.40 17.58 37.83
CA GLY A 990 -12.25 18.40 38.18
C GLY A 990 -12.48 19.19 39.46
N ASP A 991 -12.31 18.56 40.62
CA ASP A 991 -12.52 19.23 41.92
C ASP A 991 -11.57 20.42 42.16
N HIS A 992 -10.45 20.49 41.42
CA HIS A 992 -9.53 21.64 41.41
C HIS A 992 -10.11 22.88 40.71
N LEU A 993 -11.10 22.72 39.82
CA LEU A 993 -11.88 23.82 39.22
C LEU A 993 -12.96 24.29 40.20
N SER A 994 -12.52 24.71 41.38
CA SER A 994 -13.37 24.87 42.56
C SER A 994 -14.52 25.87 42.35
N PHE A 995 -14.30 26.97 41.61
CA PHE A 995 -15.35 27.93 41.32
C PHE A 995 -16.37 27.34 40.35
N GLY A 996 -15.91 26.69 39.27
CA GLY A 996 -16.78 26.01 38.32
C GLY A 996 -17.62 24.93 38.98
N ALA A 997 -16.98 24.06 39.77
CA ALA A 997 -17.63 22.98 40.51
C ALA A 997 -18.70 23.52 41.48
N ASP A 998 -18.39 24.56 42.26
CA ASP A 998 -19.35 25.15 43.21
C ASP A 998 -20.54 25.79 42.50
N ARG A 999 -20.32 26.41 41.34
CA ARG A 999 -21.38 26.99 40.52
C ARG A 999 -22.29 25.92 39.91
N LEU A 1000 -21.73 24.82 39.42
CA LEU A 1000 -22.50 23.70 38.88
C LEU A 1000 -23.28 22.97 39.99
N ARG A 1001 -22.68 22.76 41.17
CA ARG A 1001 -23.40 22.26 42.35
C ARG A 1001 -24.53 23.21 42.77
N GLN A 1002 -24.29 24.51 42.74
CA GLN A 1002 -25.33 25.52 43.01
C GLN A 1002 -26.45 25.45 41.97
N LEU A 1003 -26.11 25.29 40.68
CA LEU A 1003 -27.09 25.16 39.59
C LEU A 1003 -28.01 23.95 39.82
N VAL A 1004 -27.43 22.79 40.15
CA VAL A 1004 -28.20 21.58 40.41
C VAL A 1004 -29.06 21.69 41.67
N ARG A 1005 -28.59 22.36 42.72
CA ARG A 1005 -29.37 22.54 43.97
C ARG A 1005 -30.50 23.56 43.82
N ASP A 1006 -30.20 24.72 43.27
CA ASP A 1006 -31.13 25.86 43.24
C ASP A 1006 -32.10 25.77 42.06
N PHE A 1007 -31.69 25.12 40.96
CA PHE A 1007 -32.44 25.00 39.71
C PHE A 1007 -32.38 23.56 39.12
N PRO A 1008 -32.78 22.51 39.87
CA PRO A 1008 -32.66 21.11 39.44
C PRO A 1008 -33.44 20.73 38.17
N GLN A 1009 -34.39 21.58 37.76
CA GLN A 1009 -35.26 21.39 36.59
C GLN A 1009 -34.85 22.29 35.41
N ALA A 1010 -33.80 23.09 35.55
CA ALA A 1010 -33.27 23.86 34.42
C ALA A 1010 -32.55 22.92 33.46
N ALA A 1011 -32.68 23.14 32.15
CA ALA A 1011 -32.05 22.28 31.15
C ALA A 1011 -30.51 22.21 31.30
N GLN A 1012 -29.88 23.32 31.73
CA GLN A 1012 -28.44 23.35 32.02
C GLN A 1012 -28.03 22.45 33.21
N ALA A 1013 -28.97 22.10 34.10
CA ALA A 1013 -28.68 21.30 35.28
C ALA A 1013 -28.42 19.83 34.95
N ASP A 1014 -28.97 19.29 33.85
CA ASP A 1014 -28.82 17.87 33.53
C ASP A 1014 -27.39 17.50 33.07
N PRO A 1015 -26.75 18.22 32.13
CA PRO A 1015 -25.33 18.05 31.85
C PRO A 1015 -24.45 18.24 33.09
N ALA A 1016 -24.81 19.21 33.96
CA ALA A 1016 -24.10 19.44 35.21
C ALA A 1016 -24.21 18.26 36.18
N LYS A 1017 -25.39 17.63 36.30
CA LYS A 1017 -25.58 16.41 37.10
C LYS A 1017 -24.72 15.26 36.56
N VAL A 1018 -24.63 15.08 35.24
CA VAL A 1018 -23.78 14.04 34.64
C VAL A 1018 -22.30 14.28 34.95
N ALA A 1019 -21.81 15.50 34.79
CA ALA A 1019 -20.43 15.85 35.13
C ALA A 1019 -20.15 15.72 36.65
N LEU A 1020 -21.10 16.12 37.50
CA LEU A 1020 -20.99 15.95 38.96
C LEU A 1020 -21.05 14.48 39.38
N ALA A 1021 -21.88 13.66 38.74
CA ALA A 1021 -21.93 12.22 38.97
C ALA A 1021 -20.60 11.57 38.56
N ASN A 1022 -20.07 11.91 37.39
CA ASN A 1022 -18.78 11.41 36.94
C ASN A 1022 -17.64 11.86 37.86
N ALA A 1023 -17.65 13.10 38.36
CA ALA A 1023 -16.71 13.59 39.37
C ALA A 1023 -16.88 12.93 40.74
N ALA A 1024 -18.08 12.48 41.10
CA ALA A 1024 -18.30 11.68 42.31
C ALA A 1024 -17.76 10.26 42.15
N LEU A 1025 -17.89 9.65 40.97
CA LEU A 1025 -17.32 8.34 40.64
C LEU A 1025 -15.80 8.37 40.49
N ARG A 1026 -15.26 9.49 40.01
CA ARG A 1026 -13.83 9.76 39.82
C ARG A 1026 -13.43 11.07 40.53
N PRO A 1027 -13.38 11.10 41.87
CA PRO A 1027 -12.95 12.30 42.58
C PRO A 1027 -11.52 12.68 42.17
N THR A 1028 -11.27 13.97 41.97
CA THR A 1028 -9.95 14.42 41.55
C THR A 1028 -8.94 14.20 42.65
N THR A 1029 -7.79 13.61 42.30
CA THR A 1029 -6.74 13.30 43.27
C THR A 1029 -6.17 14.58 43.90
N ASP A 1030 -6.32 14.74 45.22
CA ASP A 1030 -5.70 15.84 45.98
C ASP A 1030 -4.25 15.49 46.32
N GLN A 1031 -3.32 16.07 45.55
CA GLN A 1031 -1.88 15.84 45.69
C GLN A 1031 -1.35 16.24 47.07
N ALA A 1032 -1.96 17.22 47.75
CA ALA A 1032 -1.52 17.66 49.07
C ALA A 1032 -1.88 16.68 50.19
N ARG A 1033 -2.87 15.80 49.96
CA ARG A 1033 -3.37 14.84 50.97
C ARG A 1033 -2.87 13.41 50.77
N GLY A 1034 -2.38 13.08 49.57
CA GLY A 1034 -1.85 11.76 49.23
C GLY A 1034 -2.94 10.70 49.09
N GLY A 1035 -3.21 10.27 47.86
CA GLY A 1035 -4.13 9.17 47.53
C GLY A 1035 -5.37 9.61 46.74
N LYS A 1036 -5.85 8.74 45.85
CA LYS A 1036 -7.10 8.92 45.10
C LYS A 1036 -8.28 8.76 46.06
N PRO A 1037 -9.17 9.75 46.23
CA PRO A 1037 -10.33 9.61 47.10
C PRO A 1037 -11.25 8.48 46.60
N GLU A 1038 -11.86 7.75 47.54
CA GLU A 1038 -12.85 6.71 47.22
C GLU A 1038 -14.06 7.29 46.44
N PRO A 1039 -14.62 6.56 45.47
CA PRO A 1039 -15.83 6.96 44.76
C PRO A 1039 -17.00 7.27 45.71
N ARG A 1040 -17.67 8.41 45.51
CA ARG A 1040 -18.85 8.85 46.27
C ARG A 1040 -20.12 8.27 45.63
N LEU A 1041 -20.33 6.96 45.74
CA LEU A 1041 -21.37 6.20 45.02
C LEU A 1041 -22.79 6.73 45.23
N ASP A 1042 -23.17 7.02 46.48
CA ASP A 1042 -24.51 7.53 46.80
C ASP A 1042 -24.75 8.93 46.23
N GLU A 1043 -23.71 9.76 46.18
CA GLU A 1043 -23.77 11.09 45.57
C GLU A 1043 -23.91 10.97 44.03
N ALA A 1044 -23.14 10.07 43.40
CA ALA A 1044 -23.27 9.78 41.97
C ALA A 1044 -24.68 9.28 41.62
N GLN A 1045 -25.20 8.32 42.38
CA GLN A 1045 -26.58 7.85 42.24
C GLN A 1045 -27.58 9.00 42.42
N GLN A 1046 -27.38 9.89 43.40
CA GLN A 1046 -28.27 11.02 43.63
C GLN A 1046 -28.32 11.98 42.44
N TYR A 1047 -27.20 12.28 41.80
CA TYR A 1047 -27.18 13.16 40.62
C TYR A 1047 -27.80 12.50 39.39
N LEU A 1048 -27.63 11.18 39.20
CA LEU A 1048 -28.18 10.46 38.06
C LEU A 1048 -29.68 10.16 38.18
N ARG A 1049 -30.27 10.30 39.38
CA ARG A 1049 -31.71 10.11 39.59
C ARG A 1049 -32.51 11.10 38.74
N GLY A 1050 -33.44 10.57 37.96
CA GLY A 1050 -34.35 11.37 37.13
C GLY A 1050 -33.75 11.86 35.81
N LEU A 1051 -32.53 11.45 35.45
CA LEU A 1051 -31.94 11.73 34.13
C LEU A 1051 -32.35 10.71 33.05
N ARG A 1052 -33.12 9.68 33.41
CA ARG A 1052 -33.49 8.57 32.53
C ARG A 1052 -34.34 8.98 31.33
N GLU A 1053 -35.16 10.01 31.50
CA GLU A 1053 -36.10 10.51 30.49
C GLU A 1053 -35.70 11.91 29.98
N THR A 1054 -34.45 12.34 30.21
CA THR A 1054 -34.02 13.68 29.79
C THR A 1054 -33.68 13.72 28.29
N GLU A 1055 -34.11 14.80 27.63
CA GLU A 1055 -33.67 15.17 26.27
C GLU A 1055 -32.51 16.19 26.29
N ASN A 1056 -31.97 16.50 27.49
CA ASN A 1056 -30.95 17.55 27.67
C ASN A 1056 -29.50 17.00 27.63
N VAL A 1057 -29.32 15.68 27.57
CA VAL A 1057 -28.01 15.01 27.53
C VAL A 1057 -28.04 13.93 26.44
N PRO A 1058 -27.00 13.77 25.61
CA PRO A 1058 -26.91 12.66 24.67
C PRO A 1058 -26.99 11.31 25.36
N GLY A 1059 -27.66 10.34 24.72
CA GLY A 1059 -27.79 8.98 25.22
C GLY A 1059 -26.43 8.36 25.54
N VAL A 1060 -25.50 8.43 24.58
CA VAL A 1060 -24.14 7.87 24.69
C VAL A 1060 -23.37 8.41 25.91
N SER A 1061 -23.47 9.71 26.21
CA SER A 1061 -22.78 10.31 27.36
C SER A 1061 -23.36 9.78 28.68
N LEU A 1062 -24.68 9.62 28.77
CA LEU A 1062 -25.33 9.04 29.94
C LEU A 1062 -24.96 7.56 30.11
N MET A 1063 -24.89 6.80 29.00
CA MET A 1063 -24.47 5.40 29.00
C MET A 1063 -23.11 5.21 29.67
N ARG A 1064 -22.10 6.00 29.31
CA ARG A 1064 -20.74 5.85 29.85
C ARG A 1064 -20.70 6.07 31.36
N VAL A 1065 -21.37 7.10 31.86
CA VAL A 1065 -21.36 7.41 33.29
C VAL A 1065 -22.14 6.36 34.10
N GLN A 1066 -23.24 5.82 33.55
CA GLN A 1066 -23.98 4.73 34.20
C GLN A 1066 -23.21 3.40 34.21
N GLN A 1067 -22.56 3.02 33.10
CA GLN A 1067 -21.71 1.84 33.04
C GLN A 1067 -20.56 1.91 34.07
N ARG A 1068 -20.01 3.12 34.25
CA ARG A 1068 -19.01 3.36 35.30
C ARG A 1068 -19.61 3.17 36.70
N LEU A 1069 -20.77 3.76 36.99
CA LEU A 1069 -21.43 3.57 38.28
C LEU A 1069 -21.72 2.09 38.56
N ILE A 1070 -22.16 1.31 37.56
CA ILE A 1070 -22.37 -0.14 37.69
C ILE A 1070 -21.08 -0.83 38.11
N LYS A 1071 -19.97 -0.55 37.42
CA LYS A 1071 -18.67 -1.15 37.71
C LYS A 1071 -18.21 -0.81 39.13
N GLU A 1072 -18.37 0.43 39.57
CA GLU A 1072 -17.97 0.85 40.92
C GLU A 1072 -18.90 0.27 42.01
N LEU A 1073 -20.21 0.12 41.75
CA LEU A 1073 -21.14 -0.56 42.65
C LEU A 1073 -20.78 -2.03 42.84
N GLU A 1074 -20.38 -2.73 41.77
CA GLU A 1074 -19.92 -4.13 41.86
C GLU A 1074 -18.61 -4.24 42.63
N ALA A 1075 -17.68 -3.31 42.41
CA ALA A 1075 -16.42 -3.27 43.16
C ALA A 1075 -16.67 -3.04 44.68
N ASP A 1076 -17.71 -2.28 45.03
CA ASP A 1076 -18.16 -2.05 46.41
C ASP A 1076 -19.04 -3.19 46.98
N GLY A 1077 -19.35 -4.23 46.19
CA GLY A 1077 -20.18 -5.37 46.60
C GLY A 1077 -21.70 -5.10 46.61
N ARG A 1078 -22.16 -4.03 45.95
CA ARG A 1078 -23.58 -3.63 45.81
C ARG A 1078 -24.23 -4.24 44.56
N ASP A 1079 -24.05 -5.54 44.33
CA ASP A 1079 -24.47 -6.26 43.12
C ASP A 1079 -25.97 -6.18 42.80
N ALA A 1080 -26.82 -6.04 43.82
CA ALA A 1080 -28.27 -5.89 43.62
C ALA A 1080 -28.61 -4.55 42.96
N GLU A 1081 -27.93 -3.48 43.36
CA GLU A 1081 -28.10 -2.15 42.79
C GLU A 1081 -27.49 -2.06 41.39
N ALA A 1082 -26.32 -2.67 41.18
CA ALA A 1082 -25.71 -2.79 39.86
C ALA A 1082 -26.61 -3.54 38.86
N ARG A 1083 -27.24 -4.65 39.28
CA ARG A 1083 -28.21 -5.39 38.45
C ARG A 1083 -29.45 -4.56 38.13
N SER A 1084 -30.04 -3.91 39.12
CA SER A 1084 -31.19 -3.02 38.89
C SER A 1084 -30.86 -1.89 37.91
N LEU A 1085 -29.67 -1.29 38.03
CA LEU A 1085 -29.25 -0.22 37.12
C LEU A 1085 -29.05 -0.74 35.68
N ARG A 1086 -28.53 -1.97 35.49
CA ARG A 1086 -28.39 -2.59 34.17
C ARG A 1086 -29.72 -2.87 33.48
N GLU A 1087 -30.70 -3.40 34.22
CA GLU A 1087 -32.02 -3.71 33.69
C GLU A 1087 -32.74 -2.42 33.26
N ASP A 1088 -32.72 -1.40 34.13
CA ASP A 1088 -33.31 -0.09 33.82
C ASP A 1088 -32.64 0.59 32.61
N PHE A 1089 -31.33 0.43 32.47
CA PHE A 1089 -30.53 1.08 31.44
C PHE A 1089 -30.80 0.56 30.02
N ALA A 1090 -31.04 -0.75 29.86
CA ALA A 1090 -31.37 -1.33 28.56
C ALA A 1090 -32.68 -0.76 27.98
N ASP A 1091 -33.66 -0.50 28.85
CA ASP A 1091 -34.96 0.08 28.48
C ASP A 1091 -34.86 1.58 28.16
N ASP A 1092 -33.96 2.32 28.83
CA ASP A 1092 -33.73 3.74 28.58
C ASP A 1092 -33.01 3.97 27.24
N LEU A 1093 -32.11 3.06 26.85
CA LEU A 1093 -31.37 3.12 25.58
C LEU A 1093 -32.30 3.09 24.37
N GLN A 1094 -33.31 2.22 24.37
CA GLN A 1094 -34.30 2.11 23.29
C GLN A 1094 -35.16 3.38 23.13
N LYS A 1095 -35.21 4.23 24.16
CA LYS A 1095 -36.06 5.43 24.18
C LYS A 1095 -35.32 6.72 23.82
N SER A 1096 -33.99 6.71 23.78
CA SER A 1096 -33.19 7.91 23.47
C SER A 1096 -33.40 8.38 22.02
N LYS A 1097 -33.89 9.62 21.85
CA LYS A 1097 -34.21 10.21 20.53
C LYS A 1097 -32.99 10.22 19.61
N ASP A 1098 -31.83 10.58 20.14
CA ASP A 1098 -30.56 10.65 19.43
C ASP A 1098 -29.93 9.28 19.15
N LEU A 1099 -30.51 8.18 19.63
CA LEU A 1099 -30.11 6.81 19.27
C LEU A 1099 -31.15 6.09 18.41
N GLN A 1100 -32.42 6.52 18.44
CA GLN A 1100 -33.50 5.95 17.63
C GLN A 1100 -33.26 6.01 16.11
N PHE A 1101 -32.45 6.96 15.62
CA PHE A 1101 -32.14 7.03 14.20
C PHE A 1101 -31.24 5.87 13.74
N ILE A 1102 -30.47 5.27 14.65
CA ILE A 1102 -29.62 4.11 14.42
C ILE A 1102 -30.50 2.87 14.22
N ASP A 1103 -31.46 2.66 15.11
CA ASP A 1103 -32.39 1.54 15.04
C ASP A 1103 -33.17 1.52 13.71
N ARG A 1104 -33.64 2.67 13.21
CA ARG A 1104 -34.34 2.72 11.91
C ARG A 1104 -33.48 2.26 10.75
N GLU A 1105 -32.18 2.58 10.75
CA GLU A 1105 -31.28 2.25 9.63
C GLU A 1105 -30.94 0.76 9.58
N ILE A 1106 -30.79 0.11 10.75
CA ILE A 1106 -30.59 -1.34 10.82
C ILE A 1106 -31.92 -2.10 10.66
N LEU A 1107 -33.05 -1.53 11.09
CA LEU A 1107 -34.39 -2.12 10.92
C LEU A 1107 -34.92 -2.03 9.47
N GLU A 1108 -34.52 -1.03 8.68
CA GLU A 1108 -35.04 -0.83 7.31
C GLU A 1108 -34.50 -1.82 6.26
N ARG A 1109 -33.48 -2.64 6.58
CA ARG A 1109 -32.93 -3.63 5.64
C ARG A 1109 -32.71 -5.07 6.15
N GLY A 1110 -33.26 -5.38 7.33
CA GLY A 1110 -33.42 -6.76 7.78
C GLY A 1110 -32.19 -7.32 8.49
N PHE A 1111 -32.34 -7.54 9.79
CA PHE A 1111 -31.44 -8.34 10.62
C PHE A 1111 -31.66 -9.84 10.40
N GLU A 1112 -30.55 -10.57 10.27
CA GLU A 1112 -30.31 -11.81 11.04
C GLU A 1112 -29.22 -11.52 12.08
#